data_AF-A0A4Q4TMA4-F1
#
_entry.id   AF-A0A4Q4TMA4-F1
#
_cell.length_a   1.000
_cell.length_b   1.000
_cell.length_c   1.000
_cell.angle_alpha   90.00
_cell.angle_beta   90.00
_cell.angle_gamma   90.00
#
_symmetry.space_group_name_H-M   'P 1'
#
loop_
_entity.id
_entity.type
_entity.pdbx_description
1 polymer ?
#
loop_
_entity_poly.entity_id
_entity_poly.type
_entity_poly.pdbx_seq_one_letter_code
_entity_poly.pdbx_strand_id
1 'polypeptide(L)'
;MGPSPDYCKDLSLVRRRRLLLDIKELTEKPYPNIFLHVHGDDLTSACLVLTPANYKPIHLTVRFQDYPDRPPRVEMDSRVSHPNVFNRYICADVLKEGLGYTPAYTLKGIAIQMLSFFDSESVEQDYGDKLSLAQYRNTEHSRSKDSKCDRFACDKCGFKALLVPRSDQCNLNLYDALGGDKNLDLKRLPSRDSAEANGNSVPNTFGIHKLPNELLLLILDNLEDFEDITRFAKVWPRVSRLIGDFDIIRRRELQCFVTKQTYQVAKLGVGVSVRKGRITSEFDLLSKEAFFTFRVRRSVHNISFNHWLPLPISRGHWMKTRSDMERSLVSIKQELRSPSSPHVQPIYHFMNDIVVRLNMVADNVGYEPSKSTLRHASEKAIESYFHLFHLLVCMATEDPTVVQDANRLLRNFAEGRRSKADCPSLGHLLIALLISDVEVTDDLVKAIVTEAITRNVVWLLDGRGANMAELSYLEPAPVSAYRLDRTFEGSRTSYRLLMFSELFRRTARPSHKKPLGEVREELFGRHGAPPRGAAGRLAASVRRLHTINDFPAFLREMGLRNVPSAEDFTEVLRQTVVSSMEKGYSTWALTQREALLLRTYYEPEVPMTPEMREWARQNSPKLKAAMSPKLGGDRWTPSSAKEG
;
A
#
# COMPACT_ATOMS: atom_id res chain seq x y z
N MET A 1 1.70 30.82 20.49
CA MET A 1 0.60 31.55 19.82
C MET A 1 -0.63 30.66 19.84
N GLY A 2 -1.66 31.04 20.60
CA GLY A 2 -2.93 30.30 20.62
C GLY A 2 -3.67 30.41 19.28
N PRO A 3 -4.51 29.44 18.92
CA PRO A 3 -5.30 29.51 17.69
C PRO A 3 -6.30 30.68 17.72
N SER A 4 -6.48 31.35 16.58
CA SER A 4 -7.47 32.42 16.39
C SER A 4 -8.91 31.92 16.68
N PRO A 5 -9.83 32.76 17.22
CA PRO A 5 -11.22 32.37 17.47
C PRO A 5 -11.96 31.81 16.25
N ASP A 6 -11.65 32.30 15.04
CA ASP A 6 -12.26 31.80 13.80
C ASP A 6 -11.75 30.40 13.43
N TYR A 7 -10.50 30.07 13.78
CA TYR A 7 -9.91 28.75 13.56
C TYR A 7 -10.55 27.66 14.45
N CYS A 8 -10.94 28.00 15.69
CA CYS A 8 -11.66 27.07 16.56
C CYS A 8 -13.09 26.78 16.06
N LYS A 9 -13.75 27.76 15.42
CA LYS A 9 -15.08 27.57 14.82
C LYS A 9 -15.03 26.60 13.64
N ASP A 10 -14.09 26.79 12.71
CA ASP A 10 -13.93 25.90 11.55
C ASP A 10 -13.64 24.45 11.94
N LEU A 11 -12.90 24.26 13.04
CA LEU A 11 -12.59 22.94 13.57
C LEU A 11 -13.80 22.19 14.13
N SER A 12 -14.59 22.90 14.93
CA SER A 12 -15.83 22.35 15.49
C SER A 12 -16.80 21.92 14.39
N LEU A 13 -16.84 22.64 13.27
CA LEU A 13 -17.69 22.33 12.12
C LEU A 13 -17.24 21.05 11.40
N VAL A 14 -15.94 20.84 11.20
CA VAL A 14 -15.44 19.62 10.55
C VAL A 14 -15.69 18.38 11.42
N ARG A 15 -15.42 18.44 12.73
CA ARG A 15 -15.72 17.35 13.66
C ARG A 15 -17.22 17.05 13.72
N ARG A 16 -18.05 18.11 13.83
CA ARG A 16 -19.51 17.98 13.82
C ARG A 16 -20.02 17.34 12.53
N ARG A 17 -19.49 17.75 11.37
CA ARG A 17 -19.85 17.14 10.09
C ARG A 17 -19.47 15.66 10.04
N ARG A 18 -18.27 15.29 10.49
CA ARG A 18 -17.84 13.89 10.56
C ARG A 18 -18.77 13.08 11.46
N LEU A 19 -19.10 13.58 12.65
CA LEU A 19 -20.01 12.92 13.58
C LEU A 19 -21.40 12.70 12.97
N LEU A 20 -21.95 13.72 12.29
CA LEU A 20 -23.26 13.62 11.63
C LEU A 20 -23.27 12.59 10.50
N LEU A 21 -22.19 12.48 9.71
CA LEU A 21 -22.06 11.45 8.67
C LEU A 21 -22.10 10.05 9.28
N ASP A 22 -21.37 9.85 10.38
CA ASP A 22 -21.30 8.55 11.06
C ASP A 22 -22.59 8.18 11.79
N ILE A 23 -23.29 9.16 12.36
CA ILE A 23 -24.64 9.00 12.90
C ILE A 23 -25.58 8.57 11.78
N LYS A 24 -25.60 9.31 10.65
CA LYS A 24 -26.43 9.01 9.49
C LYS A 24 -26.21 7.58 9.00
N GLU A 25 -24.94 7.16 8.87
CA GLU A 25 -24.57 5.79 8.48
C GLU A 25 -25.18 4.73 9.40
N LEU A 26 -25.13 4.96 10.72
CA LEU A 26 -25.61 4.00 11.70
C LEU A 26 -27.15 4.02 11.86
N THR A 27 -27.81 5.15 11.65
CA THR A 27 -29.27 5.30 11.79
C THR A 27 -30.03 4.87 10.55
N GLU A 28 -29.55 5.23 9.35
CA GLU A 28 -30.23 4.86 8.10
C GLU A 28 -29.97 3.40 7.70
N LYS A 29 -28.83 2.85 8.13
CA LYS A 29 -28.42 1.47 7.85
C LYS A 29 -28.03 0.76 9.15
N PRO A 30 -29.02 0.44 10.00
CA PRO A 30 -28.76 -0.21 11.27
C PRO A 30 -28.04 -1.54 11.05
N TYR A 31 -27.06 -1.81 11.90
CA TYR A 31 -26.44 -3.13 11.95
C TYR A 31 -27.27 -4.02 12.89
N PRO A 32 -27.54 -5.29 12.56
CA PRO A 32 -28.29 -6.18 13.44
C PRO A 32 -27.73 -6.15 14.86
N ASN A 33 -28.63 -6.12 15.86
CA ASN A 33 -28.29 -6.09 17.28
C ASN A 33 -27.56 -4.83 17.79
N ILE A 34 -27.56 -3.74 17.01
CA ILE A 34 -26.98 -2.45 17.38
C ILE A 34 -28.00 -1.35 17.15
N PHE A 35 -28.33 -0.60 18.21
CA PHE A 35 -29.27 0.51 18.14
C PHE A 35 -28.65 1.77 18.72
N LEU A 36 -28.52 2.81 17.88
CA LEU A 36 -28.07 4.13 18.30
C LEU A 36 -29.28 5.05 18.45
N HIS A 37 -29.41 5.67 19.62
CA HIS A 37 -30.39 6.72 19.87
C HIS A 37 -29.67 8.04 20.17
N VAL A 38 -29.80 8.99 19.25
CA VAL A 38 -29.21 10.33 19.36
C VAL A 38 -30.18 11.26 20.07
N HIS A 39 -29.68 12.06 21.00
CA HIS A 39 -30.53 13.01 21.72
C HIS A 39 -30.87 14.20 20.82
N GLY A 40 -32.17 14.53 20.69
CA GLY A 40 -32.63 15.59 19.78
C GLY A 40 -31.98 16.96 20.01
N ASP A 41 -31.65 17.28 21.26
CA ASP A 41 -31.12 18.60 21.64
C ASP A 41 -29.60 18.61 21.92
N ASP A 42 -28.94 17.44 21.94
CA ASP A 42 -27.54 17.28 22.35
C ASP A 42 -26.78 16.26 21.49
N LEU A 43 -25.95 16.76 20.57
CA LEU A 43 -25.05 15.94 19.75
C LEU A 43 -23.75 15.56 20.46
N THR A 44 -23.54 15.96 21.72
CA THR A 44 -22.32 15.60 22.47
C THR A 44 -22.39 14.19 23.06
N SER A 45 -23.58 13.60 23.12
CA SER A 45 -23.81 12.27 23.67
C SER A 45 -24.93 11.51 22.95
N ALA A 46 -24.89 10.18 23.02
CA ALA A 46 -25.93 9.30 22.51
C ALA A 46 -26.04 8.04 23.37
N CYS A 47 -27.20 7.39 23.30
CA CYS A 47 -27.42 6.05 23.85
C CYS A 47 -27.07 5.00 22.79
N LEU A 48 -26.29 4.00 23.16
CA LEU A 48 -25.98 2.83 22.32
C LEU A 48 -26.49 1.58 23.03
N VAL A 49 -27.42 0.86 22.40
CA VAL A 49 -27.95 -0.40 22.91
C VAL A 49 -27.43 -1.54 22.05
N LEU A 50 -26.83 -2.53 22.71
CA LEU A 50 -26.31 -3.74 22.09
C LEU A 50 -27.14 -4.95 22.56
N THR A 51 -27.46 -5.87 21.64
CA THR A 51 -28.14 -7.13 21.98
C THR A 51 -27.27 -8.34 21.61
N PRO A 52 -26.16 -8.57 22.34
CA PRO A 52 -25.29 -9.73 22.13
C PRO A 52 -26.02 -11.05 22.43
N ALA A 53 -25.54 -12.16 21.86
CA ALA A 53 -26.15 -13.48 21.98
C ALA A 53 -26.07 -14.06 23.41
N ASN A 54 -24.98 -13.77 24.12
CA ASN A 54 -24.66 -14.38 25.42
C ASN A 54 -24.96 -13.48 26.63
N TYR A 55 -25.46 -12.26 26.41
CA TYR A 55 -25.82 -11.33 27.47
C TYR A 55 -27.23 -10.79 27.26
N LYS A 56 -27.83 -10.27 28.34
CA LYS A 56 -29.04 -9.45 28.21
C LYS A 56 -28.71 -8.18 27.41
N PRO A 57 -29.73 -7.51 26.82
CA PRO A 57 -29.53 -6.21 26.20
C PRO A 57 -28.72 -5.27 27.09
N ILE A 58 -27.69 -4.63 26.52
CA ILE A 58 -26.73 -3.78 27.21
C ILE A 58 -26.95 -2.34 26.77
N HIS A 59 -27.19 -1.45 27.72
CA HIS A 59 -27.19 -0.01 27.47
C HIS A 59 -25.82 0.60 27.79
N LEU A 60 -25.34 1.42 26.85
CA LEU A 60 -24.11 2.19 26.93
C LEU A 60 -24.37 3.67 26.67
N THR A 61 -23.65 4.53 27.38
CA THR A 61 -23.61 5.97 27.09
C THR A 61 -22.35 6.28 26.28
N VAL A 62 -22.52 6.90 25.11
CA VAL A 62 -21.43 7.31 24.22
C VAL A 62 -21.29 8.83 24.26
N ARG A 63 -20.08 9.35 24.45
CA ARG A 63 -19.77 10.80 24.45
C ARG A 63 -18.74 11.14 23.38
N PHE A 64 -18.99 12.22 22.61
CA PHE A 64 -18.28 12.55 21.37
C PHE A 64 -17.31 13.74 21.43
N GLN A 65 -16.92 14.22 22.62
CA GLN A 65 -16.19 15.51 22.80
C GLN A 65 -15.05 15.76 21.79
N ASP A 66 -14.17 14.79 21.58
CA ASP A 66 -13.01 14.91 20.68
C ASP A 66 -13.08 13.98 19.46
N TYR A 67 -14.25 13.45 19.14
CA TYR A 67 -14.43 12.56 17.98
C TYR A 67 -14.25 13.33 16.65
N PRO A 68 -13.54 12.81 15.63
CA PRO A 68 -12.89 11.49 15.53
C PRO A 68 -11.41 11.47 15.97
N ASP A 69 -10.87 12.58 16.46
CA ASP A 69 -9.44 12.67 16.79
C ASP A 69 -9.06 11.69 17.89
N ARG A 70 -9.99 11.49 18.84
CA ARG A 70 -9.94 10.51 19.92
C ARG A 70 -11.13 9.56 19.83
N PRO A 71 -11.02 8.34 20.37
CA PRO A 71 -12.17 7.45 20.46
C PRO A 71 -13.29 8.12 21.26
N PRO A 72 -14.57 7.84 20.94
CA PRO A 72 -15.65 8.29 21.80
C PRO A 72 -15.52 7.63 23.17
N ARG A 73 -15.90 8.34 24.23
CA ARG A 73 -15.93 7.76 25.58
C ARG A 73 -17.20 6.92 25.70
N VAL A 74 -17.04 5.62 25.86
CA VAL A 74 -18.13 4.66 26.03
C VAL A 74 -18.16 4.20 27.49
N GLU A 75 -19.30 4.38 28.15
CA GLU A 75 -19.51 4.00 29.54
C GLU A 75 -20.61 2.94 29.63
N MET A 76 -20.40 1.94 30.49
CA MET A 76 -21.46 0.99 30.85
C MET A 76 -22.50 1.68 31.73
N ASP A 77 -23.77 1.46 31.39
CA ASP A 77 -24.89 1.78 32.27
C ASP A 77 -25.58 0.51 32.79
N SER A 78 -25.74 -0.49 31.93
CA SER A 78 -26.19 -1.83 32.33
C SER A 78 -25.12 -2.58 33.13
N ARG A 79 -25.56 -3.41 34.07
CA ARG A 79 -24.66 -4.31 34.82
C ARG A 79 -24.36 -5.55 33.99
N VAL A 80 -23.08 -5.78 33.74
CA VAL A 80 -22.59 -6.95 32.99
C VAL A 80 -21.42 -7.57 33.74
N SER A 81 -21.44 -8.90 33.90
CA SER A 81 -20.29 -9.64 34.37
C SER A 81 -19.36 -9.98 33.20
N HIS A 82 -18.26 -9.24 33.09
CA HIS A 82 -17.26 -9.41 32.04
C HIS A 82 -15.85 -9.10 32.58
N PRO A 83 -14.81 -9.88 32.25
CA PRO A 83 -13.48 -9.74 32.82
C PRO A 83 -12.81 -8.39 32.52
N ASN A 84 -13.10 -7.82 31.34
CA ASN A 84 -12.57 -6.52 30.92
C ASN A 84 -13.56 -5.35 31.16
N VAL A 85 -14.57 -5.52 32.02
CA VAL A 85 -15.51 -4.45 32.40
C VAL A 85 -15.38 -4.15 33.89
N PHE A 86 -15.01 -2.91 34.20
CA PHE A 86 -14.73 -2.44 35.55
C PHE A 86 -15.71 -1.32 35.92
N ASN A 87 -16.82 -1.72 36.53
CA ASN A 87 -17.93 -0.82 36.89
C ASN A 87 -18.49 -0.13 35.63
N ARG A 88 -18.17 1.15 35.38
CA ARG A 88 -18.57 1.88 34.17
C ARG A 88 -17.54 1.84 33.03
N TYR A 89 -16.30 1.44 33.32
CA TYR A 89 -15.19 1.46 32.37
C TYR A 89 -15.09 0.15 31.60
N ILE A 90 -14.83 0.24 30.29
CA ILE A 90 -14.64 -0.90 29.38
C ILE A 90 -13.19 -0.90 28.90
N CYS A 91 -12.44 -1.95 29.22
CA CYS A 91 -11.07 -2.13 28.79
C CYS A 91 -11.02 -2.83 27.43
N ALA A 92 -11.36 -2.10 26.36
CA ALA A 92 -11.34 -2.59 24.98
C ALA A 92 -10.38 -1.75 24.12
N ASP A 93 -9.54 -2.39 23.32
CA ASP A 93 -8.49 -1.70 22.55
C ASP A 93 -9.03 -0.70 21.52
N VAL A 94 -10.24 -0.95 20.98
CA VAL A 94 -10.95 -0.02 20.08
C VAL A 94 -11.26 1.34 20.73
N LEU A 95 -11.29 1.39 22.06
CA LEU A 95 -11.54 2.61 22.86
C LEU A 95 -10.25 3.22 23.43
N LYS A 96 -9.09 2.60 23.21
CA LYS A 96 -7.79 3.06 23.73
C LYS A 96 -6.98 3.77 22.65
N GLU A 97 -6.51 4.98 22.96
CA GLU A 97 -5.58 5.73 22.10
C GLU A 97 -4.25 4.98 21.93
N GLY A 98 -3.74 4.91 20.70
CA GLY A 98 -2.41 4.36 20.40
C GLY A 98 -2.31 2.84 20.33
N LEU A 99 -3.32 2.11 20.81
CA LEU A 99 -3.40 0.64 20.73
C LEU A 99 -4.28 0.19 19.56
N GLY A 100 -5.60 0.24 19.72
CA GLY A 100 -6.56 -0.26 18.73
C GLY A 100 -7.37 0.82 18.01
N TYR A 101 -7.54 2.02 18.60
CA TYR A 101 -8.27 3.10 17.94
C TYR A 101 -7.47 3.78 16.83
N THR A 102 -8.14 4.06 15.71
CA THR A 102 -7.67 5.02 14.71
C THR A 102 -8.81 5.94 14.30
N PRO A 103 -8.56 7.23 13.97
CA PRO A 103 -9.58 8.14 13.43
C PRO A 103 -10.23 7.68 12.11
N ALA A 104 -9.72 6.60 11.50
CA ALA A 104 -10.33 5.98 10.33
C ALA A 104 -11.65 5.26 10.66
N TYR A 105 -11.79 4.78 11.90
CA TYR A 105 -12.97 4.06 12.34
C TYR A 105 -14.21 4.94 12.30
N THR A 106 -15.30 4.36 11.81
CA THR A 106 -16.62 4.98 11.88
C THR A 106 -17.30 4.64 13.19
N LEU A 107 -18.29 5.43 13.60
CA LEU A 107 -19.11 5.10 14.77
C LEU A 107 -19.75 3.71 14.62
N LYS A 108 -20.20 3.36 13.42
CA LYS A 108 -20.67 2.02 13.07
C LYS A 108 -19.58 0.96 13.27
N GLY A 109 -18.37 1.19 12.78
CA GLY A 109 -17.23 0.28 12.98
C GLY A 109 -16.86 0.10 14.46
N ILE A 110 -16.93 1.16 15.27
CA ILE A 110 -16.71 1.09 16.72
C ILE A 110 -17.83 0.27 17.38
N ALA A 111 -19.10 0.52 17.05
CA ALA A 111 -20.23 -0.20 17.61
C ALA A 111 -20.20 -1.70 17.27
N ILE A 112 -19.81 -2.06 16.04
CA ILE A 112 -19.63 -3.47 15.63
C ILE A 112 -18.52 -4.12 16.45
N GLN A 113 -17.37 -3.46 16.62
CA GLN A 113 -16.29 -3.99 17.47
C GLN A 113 -16.73 -4.15 18.93
N MET A 114 -17.57 -3.24 19.44
CA MET A 114 -18.15 -3.36 20.79
C MET A 114 -19.11 -4.54 20.90
N LEU A 115 -19.98 -4.76 19.91
CA LEU A 115 -20.84 -5.95 19.88
C LEU A 115 -19.99 -7.23 19.84
N SER A 116 -19.00 -7.29 18.95
CA SER A 116 -18.08 -8.42 18.85
C SER A 116 -17.29 -8.67 20.13
N PHE A 117 -16.92 -7.63 20.87
CA PHE A 117 -16.26 -7.75 22.17
C PHE A 117 -17.13 -8.48 23.21
N PHE A 118 -18.45 -8.28 23.20
CA PHE A 118 -19.37 -9.01 24.09
C PHE A 118 -19.77 -10.39 23.56
N ASP A 119 -19.72 -10.60 22.24
CA ASP A 119 -20.07 -11.87 21.61
C ASP A 119 -18.90 -12.85 21.45
N SER A 120 -17.66 -12.43 21.72
CA SER A 120 -16.49 -13.28 21.51
C SER A 120 -16.47 -14.50 22.45
N GLU A 121 -15.82 -15.58 22.02
CA GLU A 121 -15.63 -16.76 22.88
C GLU A 121 -14.58 -16.52 23.97
N SER A 122 -13.60 -15.68 23.65
CA SER A 122 -12.50 -15.30 24.53
C SER A 122 -12.09 -13.84 24.32
N VAL A 123 -11.45 -13.27 25.34
CA VAL A 123 -10.93 -11.90 25.33
C VAL A 123 -9.49 -11.87 25.82
N GLU A 124 -8.68 -11.05 25.17
CA GLU A 124 -7.29 -10.80 25.56
C GLU A 124 -7.24 -9.97 26.84
N GLN A 125 -6.34 -10.34 27.74
CA GLN A 125 -6.06 -9.64 28.98
C GLN A 125 -4.83 -8.74 28.80
N ASP A 126 -4.74 -7.65 29.58
CA ASP A 126 -3.62 -6.70 29.48
C ASP A 126 -2.24 -7.35 29.80
N TYR A 127 -2.23 -8.54 30.41
CA TYR A 127 -1.02 -9.35 30.67
C TYR A 127 -0.74 -10.43 29.61
N GLY A 128 -1.47 -10.43 28.49
CA GLY A 128 -1.16 -11.24 27.30
C GLY A 128 -1.90 -12.57 27.17
N ASP A 129 -2.63 -13.01 28.20
CA ASP A 129 -3.39 -14.27 28.15
C ASP A 129 -4.78 -14.09 27.54
N LYS A 130 -5.32 -15.15 26.94
CA LYS A 130 -6.72 -15.21 26.48
C LYS A 130 -7.59 -15.90 27.51
N LEU A 131 -8.64 -15.22 27.95
CA LEU A 131 -9.60 -15.76 28.90
C LEU A 131 -10.90 -16.15 28.20
N SER A 132 -11.38 -17.37 28.43
CA SER A 132 -12.69 -17.82 27.93
C SER A 132 -13.83 -17.13 28.69
N LEU A 133 -14.73 -16.48 27.95
CA LEU A 133 -15.89 -15.82 28.55
C LEU A 133 -16.89 -16.82 29.14
N ALA A 134 -17.03 -18.00 28.54
CA ALA A 134 -17.89 -19.06 29.06
C ALA A 134 -17.41 -19.58 30.42
N GLN A 135 -16.09 -19.76 30.58
CA GLN A 135 -15.50 -20.17 31.85
C GLN A 135 -15.64 -19.06 32.91
N TYR A 136 -15.39 -17.80 32.53
CA TYR A 136 -15.53 -16.67 33.45
C TYR A 136 -16.96 -16.54 33.99
N ARG A 137 -17.98 -16.69 33.13
CA ARG A 137 -19.39 -16.64 33.53
C ARG A 137 -19.79 -17.73 34.53
N ASN A 138 -19.08 -18.87 34.52
CA ASN A 138 -19.33 -19.98 35.44
C ASN A 138 -18.64 -19.82 36.82
N THR A 139 -17.82 -18.79 37.01
CA THR A 139 -17.18 -18.51 38.30
C THR A 139 -18.19 -17.99 39.34
N GLU A 140 -17.96 -18.28 40.62
CA GLU A 140 -18.83 -17.77 41.70
C GLU A 140 -18.88 -16.23 41.75
N HIS A 141 -17.76 -15.58 41.42
CA HIS A 141 -17.68 -14.13 41.31
C HIS A 141 -18.66 -13.58 40.24
N SER A 142 -18.74 -14.22 39.06
CA SER A 142 -19.69 -13.83 38.02
C SER A 142 -21.14 -14.08 38.44
N ARG A 143 -21.42 -15.26 39.01
CA ARG A 143 -22.77 -15.65 39.46
C ARG A 143 -23.32 -14.70 40.54
N SER A 144 -22.47 -14.19 41.42
CA SER A 144 -22.85 -13.19 42.44
C SER A 144 -23.15 -11.79 41.87
N LYS A 145 -22.54 -11.42 40.74
CA LYS A 145 -22.82 -10.17 40.02
C LYS A 145 -24.08 -10.27 39.15
N ASP A 146 -24.27 -11.39 38.46
CA ASP A 146 -25.44 -11.63 37.60
C ASP A 146 -26.73 -11.87 38.40
N SER A 147 -26.64 -12.34 39.66
CA SER A 147 -27.78 -12.52 40.56
C SER A 147 -28.33 -11.21 41.15
N LYS A 148 -27.60 -10.09 41.05
CA LYS A 148 -28.13 -8.77 41.41
C LYS A 148 -28.91 -8.19 40.23
N CYS A 149 -30.22 -7.98 40.41
CA CYS A 149 -31.08 -7.42 39.38
C CYS A 149 -30.54 -6.09 38.87
N ASP A 150 -30.26 -6.01 37.57
CA ASP A 150 -30.06 -4.73 36.89
C ASP A 150 -31.41 -4.01 36.85
N ARG A 151 -31.41 -2.77 37.31
CA ARG A 151 -32.60 -1.89 37.36
C ARG A 151 -32.40 -0.65 36.49
N PHE A 152 -31.34 -0.62 35.68
CA PHE A 152 -31.08 0.52 34.82
C PHE A 152 -32.25 0.73 33.85
N ALA A 153 -32.75 1.96 33.83
CA ALA A 153 -33.70 2.44 32.84
C ALA A 153 -33.20 3.78 32.31
N CYS A 154 -33.38 4.00 31.02
CA CYS A 154 -32.98 5.23 30.36
C CYS A 154 -34.23 5.95 29.85
N ASP A 155 -34.49 7.12 30.40
CA ASP A 155 -35.64 7.96 29.98
C ASP A 155 -35.46 8.54 28.58
N LYS A 156 -34.21 8.62 28.08
CA LYS A 156 -33.92 9.19 26.75
C LYS A 156 -34.29 8.23 25.63
N CYS A 157 -33.78 7.00 25.67
CA CYS A 157 -34.01 6.00 24.62
C CYS A 157 -35.11 4.99 24.97
N GLY A 158 -35.70 5.08 26.17
CA GLY A 158 -36.74 4.16 26.64
C GLY A 158 -36.24 2.78 27.06
N PHE A 159 -34.91 2.57 27.14
CA PHE A 159 -34.33 1.30 27.56
C PHE A 159 -34.76 0.94 28.98
N LYS A 160 -35.15 -0.32 29.20
CA LYS A 160 -35.48 -0.87 30.52
C LYS A 160 -34.81 -2.23 30.67
N ALA A 161 -33.95 -2.38 31.68
CA ALA A 161 -33.35 -3.66 32.01
C ALA A 161 -34.45 -4.68 32.38
N LEU A 162 -34.43 -5.86 31.76
CA LEU A 162 -35.40 -6.92 32.04
C LEU A 162 -35.19 -7.47 33.46
N LEU A 163 -36.23 -7.33 34.29
CA LEU A 163 -36.36 -8.04 35.57
C LEU A 163 -36.39 -9.55 35.30
N VAL A 164 -35.61 -10.31 36.07
CA VAL A 164 -35.51 -11.78 35.92
C VAL A 164 -36.91 -12.41 36.02
N PRO A 165 -37.39 -13.20 35.02
CA PRO A 165 -38.44 -14.18 35.28
C PRO A 165 -37.80 -15.31 36.08
N ARG A 166 -38.44 -15.71 37.19
CA ARG A 166 -38.16 -17.00 37.80
C ARG A 166 -38.34 -18.08 36.73
N SER A 167 -37.50 -19.10 36.81
CA SER A 167 -37.55 -20.30 35.98
C SER A 167 -38.98 -20.76 35.73
N ASP A 168 -39.19 -21.15 34.47
CA ASP A 168 -40.37 -21.80 33.89
C ASP A 168 -41.44 -20.84 33.33
N GLN A 169 -41.53 -20.88 31.99
CA GLN A 169 -42.48 -20.22 31.09
C GLN A 169 -42.14 -18.78 30.66
N CYS A 170 -41.65 -18.64 29.42
CA CYS A 170 -42.22 -17.78 28.38
C CYS A 170 -41.31 -17.75 27.14
N ASN A 171 -41.67 -18.52 26.10
CA ASN A 171 -41.36 -18.14 24.73
C ASN A 171 -42.18 -16.88 24.42
N LEU A 172 -41.59 -15.69 24.57
CA LEU A 172 -42.15 -14.48 23.99
C LEU A 172 -41.18 -13.97 22.92
N ASN A 173 -41.57 -14.20 21.66
CA ASN A 173 -41.02 -13.54 20.50
C ASN A 173 -41.27 -12.04 20.60
N LEU A 174 -40.26 -11.27 21.01
CA LEU A 174 -40.25 -9.82 20.87
C LEU A 174 -39.81 -9.45 19.44
N TYR A 175 -40.51 -10.01 18.44
CA TYR A 175 -40.40 -9.69 17.02
C TYR A 175 -41.76 -9.28 16.41
N ASP A 176 -42.86 -9.38 17.16
CA ASP A 176 -44.22 -9.07 16.67
C ASP A 176 -44.74 -7.67 17.06
N ALA A 177 -43.96 -6.84 17.76
CA ALA A 177 -44.40 -5.49 18.19
C ALA A 177 -43.91 -4.33 17.30
N LEU A 178 -43.16 -4.60 16.23
CA LEU A 178 -42.77 -3.60 15.23
C LEU A 178 -42.84 -4.21 13.83
N GLY A 179 -44.06 -4.24 13.28
CA GLY A 179 -44.38 -4.32 11.85
C GLY A 179 -43.47 -5.17 10.98
N GLY A 180 -43.76 -6.48 10.91
CA GLY A 180 -43.16 -7.35 9.92
C GLY A 180 -43.68 -7.05 8.51
N ASP A 181 -42.77 -6.68 7.61
CA ASP A 181 -43.02 -6.78 6.18
C ASP A 181 -42.48 -8.12 5.68
N LYS A 182 -43.38 -8.86 5.03
CA LYS A 182 -43.16 -10.22 4.54
C LYS A 182 -42.12 -10.23 3.43
N ASN A 183 -41.16 -11.14 3.57
CA ASN A 183 -40.27 -11.61 2.51
C ASN A 183 -41.06 -11.89 1.22
N LEU A 184 -40.68 -11.23 0.13
CA LEU A 184 -41.04 -11.60 -1.23
C LEU A 184 -40.15 -12.77 -1.66
N ASP A 185 -40.78 -13.93 -1.75
CA ASP A 185 -40.21 -15.17 -2.26
C ASP A 185 -39.94 -15.05 -3.76
N LEU A 186 -38.67 -15.13 -4.14
CA LEU A 186 -38.19 -15.02 -5.51
C LEU A 186 -38.26 -16.40 -6.18
N LYS A 187 -39.45 -16.83 -6.64
CA LYS A 187 -39.61 -17.99 -7.55
C LYS A 187 -40.96 -18.02 -8.27
N ARG A 188 -41.04 -17.36 -9.44
CA ARG A 188 -41.72 -17.84 -10.67
C ARG A 188 -41.67 -16.79 -11.78
N LEU A 189 -41.10 -17.15 -12.92
CA LEU A 189 -41.39 -16.50 -14.21
C LEU A 189 -42.86 -16.80 -14.59
N PRO A 190 -43.65 -15.82 -15.06
CA PRO A 190 -44.86 -16.11 -15.80
C PRO A 190 -44.55 -16.24 -17.29
N SER A 191 -44.98 -17.37 -17.84
CA SER A 191 -45.12 -17.64 -19.26
C SER A 191 -46.02 -16.59 -19.94
N ARG A 192 -45.71 -16.28 -21.20
CA ARG A 192 -46.65 -15.69 -22.15
C ARG A 192 -47.91 -16.55 -22.20
N ASP A 193 -49.09 -15.94 -22.15
CA ASP A 193 -50.09 -16.08 -23.22
C ASP A 193 -51.29 -15.13 -23.06
N SER A 194 -51.71 -14.59 -24.22
CA SER A 194 -53.01 -14.00 -24.60
C SER A 194 -53.62 -12.87 -23.78
N ALA A 195 -53.67 -11.71 -24.44
CA ALA A 195 -54.46 -10.55 -24.12
C ALA A 195 -55.96 -10.76 -24.40
N GLU A 196 -56.81 -10.30 -23.50
CA GLU A 196 -58.11 -9.74 -23.86
C GLU A 196 -58.27 -8.37 -23.20
N ALA A 197 -58.81 -7.45 -23.99
CA ALA A 197 -58.85 -6.03 -23.76
C ALA A 197 -59.88 -5.62 -22.70
N ASN A 198 -59.54 -4.64 -21.88
CA ASN A 198 -60.45 -3.55 -21.57
C ASN A 198 -59.67 -2.31 -21.14
N GLY A 199 -60.03 -1.17 -21.74
CA GLY A 199 -59.31 0.08 -21.63
C GLY A 199 -59.33 0.65 -20.22
N ASN A 200 -58.15 1.07 -19.76
CA ASN A 200 -57.95 2.20 -18.86
C ASN A 200 -56.46 2.62 -18.92
N SER A 201 -56.25 3.91 -19.16
CA SER A 201 -54.99 4.68 -19.18
C SER A 201 -53.68 3.88 -19.09
N VAL A 202 -52.94 3.78 -20.20
CA VAL A 202 -51.54 3.34 -20.20
C VAL A 202 -50.79 4.22 -19.18
N PRO A 203 -50.19 3.64 -18.12
CA PRO A 203 -49.37 4.43 -17.22
C PRO A 203 -48.23 4.99 -18.05
N ASN A 204 -48.04 6.30 -18.02
CA ASN A 204 -46.99 7.00 -18.73
C ASN A 204 -45.64 6.45 -18.23
N THR A 205 -45.15 5.38 -18.86
CA THR A 205 -43.99 4.64 -18.39
C THR A 205 -42.79 5.55 -18.55
N PHE A 206 -42.23 6.00 -17.44
CA PHE A 206 -41.03 6.83 -17.44
C PHE A 206 -39.95 6.06 -18.19
N GLY A 207 -39.58 6.56 -19.37
CA GLY A 207 -38.61 5.95 -20.25
C GLY A 207 -37.20 6.14 -19.69
N ILE A 208 -36.89 5.53 -18.54
CA ILE A 208 -35.58 5.63 -17.89
C ILE A 208 -34.45 5.29 -18.87
N HIS A 209 -34.72 4.37 -19.80
CA HIS A 209 -33.82 3.98 -20.88
C HIS A 209 -33.47 5.11 -21.87
N LYS A 210 -34.32 6.14 -21.98
CA LYS A 210 -34.12 7.33 -22.83
C LYS A 210 -33.41 8.47 -22.11
N LEU A 211 -33.17 8.36 -20.79
CA LEU A 211 -32.45 9.40 -20.07
C LEU A 211 -31.04 9.58 -20.65
N PRO A 212 -30.56 10.82 -20.81
CA PRO A 212 -29.16 11.11 -21.12
C PRO A 212 -28.20 10.54 -20.06
N ASN A 213 -26.94 10.30 -20.44
CA ASN A 213 -25.94 9.74 -19.52
C ASN A 213 -25.71 10.68 -18.32
N GLU A 214 -25.79 11.99 -18.52
CA GLU A 214 -25.59 13.03 -17.53
C GLU A 214 -26.62 12.91 -16.39
N LEU A 215 -27.88 12.65 -16.71
CA LEU A 215 -28.94 12.45 -15.71
C LEU A 215 -28.77 11.12 -14.97
N LEU A 216 -28.34 10.06 -15.67
CA LEU A 216 -28.03 8.77 -15.04
C LEU A 216 -26.83 8.90 -14.09
N LEU A 217 -25.80 9.66 -14.46
CA LEU A 217 -24.66 9.94 -13.60
C LEU A 217 -25.07 10.75 -12.37
N LEU A 218 -25.98 11.72 -12.51
CA LEU A 218 -26.52 12.46 -11.38
C LEU A 218 -27.31 11.54 -10.43
N ILE A 219 -28.11 10.61 -10.96
CA ILE A 219 -28.79 9.58 -10.16
C ILE A 219 -27.75 8.73 -9.43
N LEU A 220 -26.74 8.22 -10.16
CA LEU A 220 -25.68 7.38 -9.61
C LEU A 220 -24.83 8.11 -8.56
N ASP A 221 -24.61 9.41 -8.68
CA ASP A 221 -23.89 10.22 -7.68
C ASP A 221 -24.73 10.43 -6.40
N ASN A 222 -26.06 10.32 -6.48
CA ASN A 222 -26.96 10.41 -5.31
C ASN A 222 -27.30 9.05 -4.67
N LEU A 223 -27.00 7.92 -5.33
CA LEU A 223 -27.12 6.60 -4.71
C LEU A 223 -26.01 6.42 -3.67
N GLU A 224 -26.24 6.73 -2.40
CA GLU A 224 -25.17 6.70 -1.39
C GLU A 224 -24.64 5.28 -1.12
N ASP A 225 -25.47 4.23 -1.30
CA ASP A 225 -25.08 2.85 -1.06
C ASP A 225 -24.28 2.19 -2.20
N PHE A 226 -23.16 1.57 -1.84
CA PHE A 226 -22.43 0.68 -2.73
C PHE A 226 -23.27 -0.54 -3.15
N GLU A 227 -24.11 -1.06 -2.24
CA GLU A 227 -24.98 -2.19 -2.54
C GLU A 227 -26.04 -1.82 -3.58
N ASP A 228 -26.65 -0.64 -3.47
CA ASP A 228 -27.62 -0.17 -4.45
C ASP A 228 -26.97 0.07 -5.81
N ILE A 229 -25.77 0.67 -5.84
CA ILE A 229 -25.01 0.86 -7.08
C ILE A 229 -24.70 -0.48 -7.76
N THR A 230 -24.24 -1.47 -6.98
CA THR A 230 -23.88 -2.79 -7.52
C THR A 230 -25.12 -3.57 -7.97
N ARG A 231 -26.22 -3.53 -7.20
CA ARG A 231 -27.52 -4.07 -7.63
C ARG A 231 -27.99 -3.41 -8.92
N PHE A 232 -27.88 -2.08 -9.02
CA PHE A 232 -28.29 -1.34 -10.20
C PHE A 232 -27.43 -1.67 -11.43
N ALA A 233 -26.12 -1.79 -11.25
CA ALA A 233 -25.18 -2.24 -12.27
C ALA A 233 -25.51 -3.67 -12.76
N LYS A 234 -25.86 -4.57 -11.84
CA LYS A 234 -26.17 -5.97 -12.14
C LYS A 234 -27.44 -6.10 -12.99
N VAL A 235 -28.45 -5.28 -12.72
CA VAL A 235 -29.72 -5.34 -13.47
C VAL A 235 -29.69 -4.55 -14.77
N TRP A 236 -28.80 -3.56 -14.93
CA TRP A 236 -28.78 -2.71 -16.13
C TRP A 236 -27.37 -2.50 -16.72
N PRO A 237 -27.06 -3.14 -17.87
CA PRO A 237 -25.74 -3.04 -18.51
C PRO A 237 -25.29 -1.63 -18.90
N ARG A 238 -26.23 -0.71 -19.22
CA ARG A 238 -25.87 0.70 -19.50
C ARG A 238 -25.31 1.38 -18.26
N VAL A 239 -25.93 1.16 -17.11
CA VAL A 239 -25.47 1.68 -15.81
C VAL A 239 -24.13 1.04 -15.42
N SER A 240 -23.97 -0.27 -15.61
CA SER A 240 -22.68 -0.95 -15.39
C SER A 240 -21.55 -0.31 -16.20
N ARG A 241 -21.79 -0.01 -17.47
CA ARG A 241 -20.83 0.72 -18.31
C ARG A 241 -20.56 2.12 -17.79
N LEU A 242 -21.58 2.90 -17.41
CA LEU A 242 -21.39 4.24 -16.86
C LEU A 242 -20.59 4.24 -15.54
N ILE A 243 -20.86 3.30 -14.64
CA ILE A 243 -20.11 3.14 -13.39
C ILE A 243 -18.63 2.89 -13.68
N GLY A 244 -18.36 2.01 -14.66
CA GLY A 244 -17.02 1.77 -15.18
C GLY A 244 -16.44 3.05 -15.77
N ASP A 245 -17.03 3.56 -16.85
CA ASP A 245 -16.56 4.67 -17.68
C ASP A 245 -16.25 5.95 -16.91
N PHE A 246 -17.04 6.26 -15.88
CA PHE A 246 -16.87 7.45 -15.05
C PHE A 246 -16.22 7.17 -13.69
N ASP A 247 -15.68 5.95 -13.49
CA ASP A 247 -14.99 5.49 -12.28
C ASP A 247 -15.75 5.86 -10.99
N ILE A 248 -17.08 5.65 -10.97
CA ILE A 248 -17.98 6.18 -9.92
C ILE A 248 -17.59 5.66 -8.53
N ILE A 249 -17.25 4.37 -8.43
CA ILE A 249 -16.81 3.75 -7.17
C ILE A 249 -15.53 4.42 -6.65
N ARG A 250 -14.53 4.58 -7.52
CA ARG A 250 -13.26 5.22 -7.17
C ARG A 250 -13.47 6.66 -6.69
N ARG A 251 -14.30 7.44 -7.39
CA ARG A 251 -14.60 8.84 -7.02
C ARG A 251 -15.12 8.96 -5.59
N ARG A 252 -15.85 7.97 -5.10
CA ARG A 252 -16.39 7.90 -3.73
C ARG A 252 -15.33 7.49 -2.70
N GLU A 253 -14.40 6.63 -3.08
CA GLU A 253 -13.27 6.21 -2.24
C GLU A 253 -12.21 7.31 -2.08
N LEU A 254 -12.15 8.29 -3.00
CA LEU A 254 -11.23 9.42 -2.98
C LEU A 254 -11.61 10.50 -1.94
N GLN A 255 -11.52 10.11 -0.67
CA GLN A 255 -11.85 10.95 0.48
C GLN A 255 -10.82 10.81 1.60
N CYS A 256 -10.73 11.81 2.46
CA CYS A 256 -9.89 11.73 3.64
C CYS A 256 -10.38 10.62 4.58
N PHE A 257 -9.49 9.72 5.01
CA PHE A 257 -9.88 8.62 5.89
C PHE A 257 -10.37 9.10 7.28
N VAL A 258 -9.94 10.30 7.71
CA VAL A 258 -10.27 10.94 9.00
C VAL A 258 -11.54 11.78 8.90
N THR A 259 -11.62 12.72 7.95
CA THR A 259 -12.76 13.66 7.88
C THR A 259 -13.89 13.16 7.00
N LYS A 260 -13.67 12.11 6.21
CA LYS A 260 -14.55 11.63 5.13
C LYS A 260 -14.92 12.71 4.11
N GLN A 261 -14.14 13.80 4.04
CA GLN A 261 -14.32 14.82 3.01
C GLN A 261 -13.67 14.37 1.70
N THR A 262 -14.40 14.52 0.60
CA THR A 262 -13.93 14.16 -0.75
C THR A 262 -12.91 15.18 -1.28
N TYR A 263 -12.17 14.77 -2.31
CA TYR A 263 -11.22 15.64 -3.03
C TYR A 263 -11.86 16.89 -3.66
N GLN A 264 -13.19 16.91 -3.83
CA GLN A 264 -13.88 18.07 -4.39
C GLN A 264 -13.87 19.25 -3.43
N VAL A 265 -13.93 18.98 -2.12
CA VAL A 265 -14.03 20.00 -1.07
C VAL A 265 -12.70 20.18 -0.33
N ALA A 266 -12.03 19.08 0.02
CA ALA A 266 -10.81 19.12 0.83
C ALA A 266 -9.53 19.06 0.00
N LYS A 267 -8.46 19.66 0.52
CA LYS A 267 -7.10 19.48 0.00
C LYS A 267 -6.58 18.14 0.48
N LEU A 268 -6.42 17.19 -0.42
CA LEU A 268 -6.02 15.81 -0.11
C LEU A 268 -4.58 15.55 -0.53
N GLY A 269 -3.93 14.72 0.26
CA GLY A 269 -2.57 14.23 0.07
C GLY A 269 -2.38 12.93 0.83
N VAL A 270 -1.14 12.57 1.10
CA VAL A 270 -0.77 11.35 1.85
C VAL A 270 0.20 11.67 2.96
N GLY A 271 0.12 10.91 4.05
CA GLY A 271 1.12 10.96 5.12
C GLY A 271 2.42 10.30 4.66
N VAL A 272 3.54 11.01 4.77
CA VAL A 272 4.87 10.55 4.35
C VAL A 272 5.80 10.46 5.55
N SER A 273 6.51 9.34 5.66
CA SER A 273 7.51 9.05 6.68
C SER A 273 8.88 9.05 6.02
N VAL A 274 9.82 9.81 6.58
CA VAL A 274 11.22 9.78 6.14
C VAL A 274 12.06 9.21 7.27
N ARG A 275 12.69 8.06 7.05
CA ARG A 275 13.50 7.36 8.07
C ARG A 275 14.73 6.74 7.44
N LYS A 276 15.91 6.99 8.00
CA LYS A 276 17.19 6.43 7.54
C LYS A 276 17.40 6.63 6.02
N GLY A 277 17.03 7.81 5.49
CA GLY A 277 17.14 8.14 4.07
C GLY A 277 16.11 7.45 3.16
N ARG A 278 15.14 6.71 3.70
CA ARG A 278 14.03 6.10 2.94
C ARG A 278 12.74 6.86 3.14
N ILE A 279 11.94 6.94 2.09
CA ILE A 279 10.63 7.57 2.05
C ILE A 279 9.56 6.49 1.98
N THR A 280 8.61 6.52 2.92
CA THR A 280 7.51 5.57 2.96
C THR A 280 6.16 6.24 3.18
N SER A 281 5.11 5.63 2.68
CA SER A 281 3.71 6.01 2.93
C SER A 281 2.84 4.78 2.75
N GLU A 282 1.71 4.77 3.45
CA GLU A 282 0.62 3.83 3.22
C GLU A 282 -0.35 4.32 2.13
N PHE A 283 -0.15 5.53 1.59
CA PHE A 283 -1.01 6.14 0.57
C PHE A 283 -2.50 6.25 0.98
N ASP A 284 -2.79 6.23 2.28
CA ASP A 284 -4.12 6.54 2.80
C ASP A 284 -4.37 8.05 2.66
N LEU A 285 -5.43 8.42 1.93
CA LEU A 285 -5.73 9.83 1.66
C LEU A 285 -6.04 10.58 2.95
N LEU A 286 -5.28 11.66 3.17
CA LEU A 286 -5.35 12.50 4.35
C LEU A 286 -5.54 13.95 3.91
N SER A 287 -6.51 14.65 4.50
CA SER A 287 -6.70 16.07 4.22
C SER A 287 -5.61 16.91 4.89
N LYS A 288 -5.34 18.08 4.32
CA LYS A 288 -4.43 19.07 4.90
C LYS A 288 -4.86 19.44 6.32
N GLU A 289 -6.17 19.61 6.52
CA GLU A 289 -6.78 19.93 7.81
C GLU A 289 -6.57 18.81 8.82
N ALA A 290 -6.74 17.54 8.42
CA ALA A 290 -6.49 16.42 9.31
C ALA A 290 -5.02 16.31 9.73
N PHE A 291 -4.09 16.60 8.81
CA PHE A 291 -2.68 16.58 9.13
C PHE A 291 -2.25 17.77 10.02
N PHE A 292 -2.50 19.00 9.58
CA PHE A 292 -1.97 20.19 10.29
C PHE A 292 -2.80 20.55 11.51
N THR A 293 -4.12 20.39 11.42
CA THR A 293 -5.03 20.85 12.44
C THR A 293 -5.40 19.77 13.45
N PHE A 294 -5.86 18.59 12.98
CA PHE A 294 -6.13 17.44 13.87
C PHE A 294 -4.87 16.72 14.33
N ARG A 295 -3.69 17.13 13.82
CA ARG A 295 -2.38 16.58 14.18
C ARG A 295 -2.30 15.06 13.99
N VAL A 296 -3.02 14.54 13.00
CA VAL A 296 -2.96 13.11 12.66
C VAL A 296 -1.57 12.79 12.12
N ARG A 297 -0.89 11.82 12.75
CA ARG A 297 0.48 11.39 12.43
C ARG A 297 0.60 9.89 12.18
N ARG A 298 -0.54 9.21 12.03
CA ARG A 298 -0.61 7.76 11.87
C ARG A 298 -1.62 7.38 10.80
N SER A 299 -1.29 6.34 10.04
CA SER A 299 -2.13 5.81 8.96
C SER A 299 -3.32 5.02 9.50
N VAL A 300 -4.19 4.52 8.62
CA VAL A 300 -5.29 3.62 8.99
C VAL A 300 -4.77 2.37 9.71
N HIS A 301 -3.54 1.93 9.37
CA HIS A 301 -2.86 0.79 9.97
C HIS A 301 -1.92 1.18 11.12
N ASN A 302 -2.09 2.36 11.71
CA ASN A 302 -1.31 2.86 12.84
C ASN A 302 0.20 3.06 12.52
N ILE A 303 0.57 3.19 11.23
CA ILE A 303 1.95 3.44 10.79
C ILE A 303 2.24 4.93 10.86
N SER A 304 3.30 5.31 11.57
CA SER A 304 3.65 6.71 11.83
C SER A 304 4.27 7.42 10.62
N PHE A 305 3.85 8.66 10.40
CA PHE A 305 4.40 9.58 9.40
C PHE A 305 4.52 11.00 9.99
N ASN A 306 5.41 11.81 9.42
CA ASN A 306 5.77 13.13 9.94
C ASN A 306 5.64 14.26 8.90
N HIS A 307 5.38 13.93 7.64
CA HIS A 307 5.13 14.90 6.57
C HIS A 307 3.77 14.63 5.91
N TRP A 308 3.27 15.63 5.19
CA TRP A 308 2.07 15.53 4.35
C TRP A 308 2.41 15.96 2.94
N LEU A 309 2.19 15.10 1.96
CA LEU A 309 2.46 15.35 0.56
C LEU A 309 1.14 15.49 -0.21
N PRO A 310 0.79 16.68 -0.74
CA PRO A 310 -0.38 16.80 -1.60
C PRO A 310 -0.24 15.94 -2.86
N LEU A 311 -1.33 15.34 -3.31
CA LEU A 311 -1.37 14.56 -4.54
C LEU A 311 -2.29 15.24 -5.57
N PRO A 312 -1.96 15.23 -6.86
CA PRO A 312 -2.93 15.56 -7.90
C PRO A 312 -3.97 14.42 -8.00
N ILE A 313 -5.23 14.77 -7.76
CA ILE A 313 -6.36 13.85 -7.95
C ILE A 313 -7.07 14.23 -9.25
N SER A 314 -7.77 15.36 -9.28
CA SER A 314 -8.36 15.95 -10.49
C SER A 314 -7.72 17.30 -10.80
N ARG A 315 -7.95 17.84 -11.99
CA ARG A 315 -7.46 19.18 -12.37
C ARG A 315 -7.91 20.24 -11.35
N GLY A 316 -9.19 20.24 -10.98
CA GLY A 316 -9.75 21.18 -10.00
C GLY A 316 -9.14 21.03 -8.61
N HIS A 317 -8.79 19.80 -8.21
CA HIS A 317 -8.11 19.55 -6.93
C HIS A 317 -6.64 19.97 -6.96
N TRP A 318 -5.91 19.68 -8.03
CA TRP A 318 -4.51 20.07 -8.20
C TRP A 318 -4.32 21.59 -8.13
N MET A 319 -5.21 22.35 -8.78
CA MET A 319 -5.18 23.82 -8.69
C MET A 319 -5.30 24.33 -7.24
N LYS A 320 -5.99 23.60 -6.35
CA LYS A 320 -6.11 23.95 -4.93
C LYS A 320 -4.89 23.55 -4.12
N THR A 321 -4.18 22.48 -4.49
CA THR A 321 -3.14 21.85 -3.66
C THR A 321 -1.71 22.13 -4.13
N ARG A 322 -1.50 22.51 -5.39
CA ARG A 322 -0.15 22.70 -5.98
C ARG A 322 0.74 23.66 -5.22
N SER A 323 0.20 24.76 -4.68
CA SER A 323 0.97 25.72 -3.88
C SER A 323 1.44 25.17 -2.53
N ASP A 324 0.84 24.08 -2.06
CA ASP A 324 1.25 23.40 -0.82
C ASP A 324 2.35 22.35 -1.09
N MET A 325 2.58 21.97 -2.35
CA MET A 325 3.56 20.97 -2.76
C MET A 325 4.98 21.41 -2.43
N GLU A 326 5.38 22.63 -2.83
CA GLU A 326 6.75 23.11 -2.64
C GLU A 326 7.17 23.06 -1.17
N ARG A 327 6.30 23.54 -0.27
CA ARG A 327 6.53 23.52 1.18
C ARG A 327 6.70 22.09 1.71
N SER A 328 5.87 21.17 1.22
CA SER A 328 5.98 19.75 1.58
C SER A 328 7.32 19.15 1.15
N LEU A 329 7.71 19.37 -0.12
CA LEU A 329 8.95 18.83 -0.68
C LEU A 329 10.20 19.43 0.00
N VAL A 330 10.19 20.72 0.34
CA VAL A 330 11.28 21.35 1.11
C VAL A 330 11.44 20.68 2.48
N SER A 331 10.34 20.43 3.19
CA SER A 331 10.38 19.73 4.49
C SER A 331 10.92 18.30 4.36
N ILE A 332 10.51 17.56 3.32
CA ILE A 332 11.00 16.21 3.04
C ILE A 332 12.51 16.23 2.69
N LYS A 333 12.97 17.20 1.88
CA LYS A 333 14.39 17.36 1.51
C LYS A 333 15.29 17.62 2.71
N GLN A 334 14.81 18.43 3.66
CA GLN A 334 15.54 18.73 4.90
C GLN A 334 15.76 17.44 5.71
N GLU A 335 14.74 16.61 5.85
CA GLU A 335 14.82 15.33 6.57
C GLU A 335 15.72 14.31 5.83
N LEU A 336 15.72 14.32 4.50
CA LEU A 336 16.65 13.53 3.66
C LEU A 336 18.09 14.06 3.67
N ARG A 337 18.39 15.14 4.41
CA ARG A 337 19.70 15.80 4.47
C ARG A 337 20.25 16.17 3.09
N SER A 338 19.35 16.51 2.16
CA SER A 338 19.68 16.84 0.76
C SER A 338 19.11 18.21 0.35
N PRO A 339 19.40 19.31 1.08
CA PRO A 339 18.73 20.60 0.89
C PRO A 339 18.99 21.22 -0.49
N SER A 340 20.18 21.02 -1.05
CA SER A 340 20.62 21.60 -2.33
C SER A 340 20.13 20.83 -3.57
N SER A 341 19.46 19.69 -3.39
CA SER A 341 18.94 18.90 -4.52
C SER A 341 17.76 19.58 -5.22
N PRO A 342 17.48 19.32 -6.51
CA PRO A 342 16.29 19.85 -7.18
C PRO A 342 14.99 19.47 -6.47
N HIS A 343 13.93 20.29 -6.59
CA HIS A 343 12.64 20.03 -5.93
C HIS A 343 11.98 18.71 -6.35
N VAL A 344 12.26 18.22 -7.55
CA VAL A 344 11.74 16.93 -8.07
C VAL A 344 12.44 15.72 -7.44
N GLN A 345 13.64 15.90 -6.88
CA GLN A 345 14.49 14.80 -6.43
C GLN A 345 13.87 13.90 -5.35
N PRO A 346 13.11 14.40 -4.36
CA PRO A 346 12.39 13.54 -3.40
C PRO A 346 11.37 12.63 -4.06
N ILE A 347 10.74 13.06 -5.16
CA ILE A 347 9.77 12.23 -5.90
C ILE A 347 10.50 11.07 -6.59
N TYR A 348 11.68 11.32 -7.15
CA TYR A 348 12.52 10.26 -7.72
C TYR A 348 12.92 9.22 -6.67
N HIS A 349 13.38 9.68 -5.50
CA HIS A 349 13.70 8.78 -4.40
C HIS A 349 12.48 7.98 -3.94
N PHE A 350 11.32 8.64 -3.81
CA PHE A 350 10.12 8.00 -3.31
C PHE A 350 9.58 6.93 -4.28
N MET A 351 9.55 7.23 -5.58
CA MET A 351 9.16 6.26 -6.60
C MET A 351 10.13 5.07 -6.64
N ASN A 352 11.44 5.32 -6.47
CA ASN A 352 12.44 4.24 -6.39
C ASN A 352 12.23 3.37 -5.14
N ASP A 353 11.95 3.97 -3.98
CA ASP A 353 11.68 3.24 -2.74
C ASP A 353 10.41 2.36 -2.82
N ILE A 354 9.40 2.75 -3.61
CA ILE A 354 8.24 1.90 -3.89
C ILE A 354 8.67 0.64 -4.65
N VAL A 355 9.51 0.78 -5.68
CA VAL A 355 10.03 -0.35 -6.46
C VAL A 355 10.85 -1.29 -5.58
N VAL A 356 11.72 -0.74 -4.74
CA VAL A 356 12.53 -1.52 -3.79
C VAL A 356 11.65 -2.30 -2.82
N ARG A 357 10.61 -1.66 -2.25
CA ARG A 357 9.68 -2.33 -1.32
C ARG A 357 8.89 -3.44 -2.00
N LEU A 358 8.43 -3.21 -3.24
CA LEU A 358 7.70 -4.22 -4.01
C LEU A 358 8.53 -5.49 -4.19
N ASN A 359 9.83 -5.35 -4.50
CA ASN A 359 10.74 -6.49 -4.59
C ASN A 359 10.90 -7.22 -3.24
N MET A 360 11.06 -6.49 -2.14
CA MET A 360 11.22 -7.08 -0.80
C MET A 360 10.01 -7.88 -0.32
N VAL A 361 8.79 -7.36 -0.57
CA VAL A 361 7.54 -8.04 -0.19
C VAL A 361 7.38 -9.36 -0.92
N ALA A 362 7.73 -9.40 -2.20
CA ALA A 362 7.63 -10.61 -3.01
C ALA A 362 8.68 -11.68 -2.66
N ASP A 363 9.79 -11.30 -2.01
CA ASP A 363 10.84 -12.22 -1.55
C ASP A 363 10.57 -12.83 -0.15
N ASN A 364 9.45 -12.52 0.53
CA ASN A 364 9.10 -13.01 1.88
C ASN A 364 10.20 -12.79 2.95
N VAL A 365 11.13 -11.85 2.75
CA VAL A 365 12.24 -11.61 3.69
C VAL A 365 11.81 -10.62 4.77
N GLY A 366 11.47 -11.13 5.96
CA GLY A 366 11.71 -10.49 7.25
C GLY A 366 11.09 -9.11 7.55
N TYR A 367 10.18 -8.59 6.74
CA TYR A 367 9.41 -7.39 7.08
C TYR A 367 8.20 -7.81 7.91
N GLU A 368 8.05 -7.30 9.14
CA GLU A 368 6.92 -7.64 10.02
C GLU A 368 5.58 -7.56 9.25
N PRO A 369 4.94 -8.69 8.92
CA PRO A 369 3.75 -8.70 8.08
C PRO A 369 2.47 -8.34 8.84
N SER A 370 2.56 -7.95 10.11
CA SER A 370 1.41 -8.01 11.02
C SER A 370 0.43 -6.84 10.89
N LYS A 371 0.82 -5.73 10.22
CA LYS A 371 -0.06 -4.53 10.12
C LYS A 371 -0.15 -3.87 8.74
N SER A 372 0.76 -4.12 7.80
CA SER A 372 0.69 -3.50 6.47
C SER A 372 -0.10 -4.39 5.50
N THR A 373 -1.00 -3.81 4.71
CA THR A 373 -1.91 -4.49 3.75
C THR A 373 -1.21 -5.14 2.55
N LEU A 374 0.10 -5.37 2.66
CA LEU A 374 1.00 -5.85 1.63
C LEU A 374 0.82 -7.35 1.25
N ARG A 375 -0.28 -8.00 1.63
CA ARG A 375 -0.73 -9.25 0.98
C ARG A 375 -1.57 -8.98 -0.29
N HIS A 376 -2.19 -7.80 -0.39
CA HIS A 376 -2.64 -7.16 -1.64
C HIS A 376 -1.56 -6.18 -2.19
N ALA A 377 -0.30 -6.35 -1.77
CA ALA A 377 0.80 -5.39 -1.93
C ALA A 377 1.00 -4.83 -3.32
N SER A 378 0.94 -5.70 -4.32
CA SER A 378 1.34 -5.29 -5.66
C SER A 378 0.37 -4.24 -6.20
N GLU A 379 -0.94 -4.43 -6.02
CA GLU A 379 -1.95 -3.48 -6.53
C GLU A 379 -1.86 -2.13 -5.83
N LYS A 380 -1.81 -2.09 -4.49
CA LYS A 380 -1.67 -0.82 -3.76
C LYS A 380 -0.33 -0.13 -4.06
N ALA A 381 0.77 -0.88 -4.20
CA ALA A 381 2.07 -0.33 -4.60
C ALA A 381 2.05 0.23 -6.02
N ILE A 382 1.34 -0.43 -6.94
CA ILE A 382 1.13 0.06 -8.30
C ILE A 382 0.34 1.37 -8.28
N GLU A 383 -0.77 1.44 -7.55
CA GLU A 383 -1.55 2.67 -7.44
C GLU A 383 -0.72 3.80 -6.82
N SER A 384 0.05 3.50 -5.78
CA SER A 384 0.97 4.43 -5.12
C SER A 384 2.00 5.00 -6.12
N TYR A 385 2.58 4.13 -6.95
CA TYR A 385 3.52 4.54 -7.99
C TYR A 385 2.85 5.47 -9.02
N PHE A 386 1.62 5.17 -9.45
CA PHE A 386 0.88 5.99 -10.40
C PHE A 386 0.46 7.34 -9.82
N HIS A 387 0.15 7.44 -8.53
CA HIS A 387 -0.08 8.72 -7.87
C HIS A 387 1.18 9.59 -7.83
N LEU A 388 2.35 9.01 -7.57
CA LEU A 388 3.62 9.74 -7.64
C LEU A 388 4.03 10.08 -9.07
N PHE A 389 3.78 9.19 -10.03
CA PHE A 389 3.97 9.49 -11.45
C PHE A 389 3.08 10.66 -11.89
N HIS A 390 1.83 10.71 -11.44
CA HIS A 390 0.94 11.83 -11.71
C HIS A 390 1.47 13.15 -11.12
N LEU A 391 1.96 13.13 -9.89
CA LEU A 391 2.64 14.29 -9.29
C LEU A 391 3.87 14.70 -10.11
N LEU A 392 4.71 13.74 -10.50
CA LEU A 392 5.90 13.98 -11.31
C LEU A 392 5.56 14.63 -12.66
N VAL A 393 4.53 14.14 -13.36
CA VAL A 393 4.08 14.71 -14.63
C VAL A 393 3.50 16.11 -14.43
N CYS A 394 2.76 16.36 -13.36
CA CYS A 394 2.29 17.71 -13.03
C CYS A 394 3.47 18.68 -12.84
N MET A 395 4.48 18.27 -12.06
CA MET A 395 5.70 19.07 -11.87
C MET A 395 6.43 19.32 -13.20
N ALA A 396 6.63 18.27 -14.01
CA ALA A 396 7.35 18.36 -15.28
C ALA A 396 6.64 19.21 -16.34
N THR A 397 5.31 19.32 -16.27
CA THR A 397 4.53 20.15 -17.20
C THR A 397 4.33 21.59 -16.72
N GLU A 398 4.50 21.86 -15.43
CA GLU A 398 4.48 23.21 -14.87
C GLU A 398 5.88 23.86 -14.87
N ASP A 399 6.94 23.06 -14.79
CA ASP A 399 8.34 23.51 -14.81
C ASP A 399 9.16 22.79 -15.91
N PRO A 400 9.45 23.46 -17.04
CA PRO A 400 10.23 22.87 -18.14
C PRO A 400 11.64 22.43 -17.74
N THR A 401 12.23 23.02 -16.69
CA THR A 401 13.60 22.66 -16.25
C THR A 401 13.68 21.21 -15.79
N VAL A 402 12.58 20.67 -15.24
CA VAL A 402 12.49 19.27 -14.80
C VAL A 402 12.65 18.30 -15.98
N VAL A 403 12.04 18.59 -17.13
CA VAL A 403 12.19 17.78 -18.36
C VAL A 403 13.58 17.97 -18.96
N GLN A 404 14.09 19.21 -18.99
CA GLN A 404 15.43 19.51 -19.49
C GLN A 404 16.52 18.77 -18.69
N ASP A 405 16.38 18.71 -17.37
CA ASP A 405 17.29 18.00 -16.47
C ASP A 405 17.24 16.49 -16.69
N ALA A 406 16.03 15.91 -16.83
CA ALA A 406 15.85 14.51 -17.18
C ALA A 406 16.50 14.17 -18.53
N ASN A 407 16.27 14.99 -19.55
CA ASN A 407 16.86 14.85 -20.88
C ASN A 407 18.39 14.92 -20.83
N ARG A 408 18.94 15.88 -20.08
CA ARG A 408 20.40 16.04 -19.91
C ARG A 408 21.00 14.81 -19.23
N LEU A 409 20.39 14.33 -18.14
CA LEU A 409 20.84 13.13 -17.43
C LEU A 409 20.92 11.92 -18.38
N LEU A 410 19.89 11.69 -19.18
CA LEU A 410 19.81 10.54 -20.09
C LEU A 410 20.78 10.63 -21.27
N ARG A 411 20.93 11.81 -21.88
CA ARG A 411 21.91 12.02 -22.96
C ARG A 411 23.34 11.86 -22.45
N ASN A 412 23.68 12.46 -21.32
CA ASN A 412 24.98 12.29 -20.68
C ASN A 412 25.29 10.80 -20.43
N PHE A 413 24.30 10.06 -19.92
CA PHE A 413 24.43 8.63 -19.67
C PHE A 413 24.65 7.84 -20.99
N ALA A 414 23.88 8.14 -22.04
CA ALA A 414 24.04 7.52 -23.35
C ALA A 414 25.45 7.77 -23.93
N GLU A 415 25.95 9.01 -23.81
CA GLU A 415 27.28 9.46 -24.24
C GLU A 415 28.46 8.88 -23.44
N GLY A 416 28.21 8.11 -22.37
CA GLY A 416 29.25 7.42 -21.61
C GLY A 416 29.55 7.99 -20.22
N ARG A 417 28.93 9.11 -19.82
CA ARG A 417 29.01 9.65 -18.45
C ARG A 417 28.11 8.86 -17.50
N ARG A 418 28.54 7.62 -17.21
CA ARG A 418 27.75 6.59 -16.53
C ARG A 418 28.22 6.31 -15.10
N SER A 419 29.30 6.96 -14.65
CA SER A 419 29.91 6.67 -13.34
C SER A 419 28.96 6.99 -12.18
N LYS A 420 29.26 6.52 -10.96
CA LYS A 420 28.53 6.94 -9.74
C LYS A 420 28.62 8.45 -9.48
N ALA A 421 29.65 9.12 -9.98
CA ALA A 421 29.77 10.57 -9.88
C ALA A 421 28.78 11.29 -10.82
N ASP A 422 28.66 10.79 -12.06
CA ASP A 422 27.78 11.40 -13.08
C ASP A 422 26.31 11.00 -12.91
N CYS A 423 26.06 9.73 -12.55
CA CYS A 423 24.74 9.15 -12.38
C CYS A 423 24.69 8.32 -11.09
N PRO A 424 24.48 8.93 -9.92
CA PRO A 424 24.54 8.24 -8.63
C PRO A 424 23.53 7.08 -8.49
N SER A 425 22.34 7.22 -9.08
CA SER A 425 21.24 6.25 -8.96
C SER A 425 20.68 5.86 -10.33
N LEU A 426 20.81 4.58 -10.70
CA LEU A 426 20.17 4.04 -11.91
C LEU A 426 18.65 4.00 -11.78
N GLY A 427 18.11 3.88 -10.56
CA GLY A 427 16.67 3.98 -10.34
C GLY A 427 16.12 5.36 -10.70
N HIS A 428 16.85 6.43 -10.35
CA HIS A 428 16.49 7.79 -10.75
C HIS A 428 16.58 8.00 -12.26
N LEU A 429 17.58 7.40 -12.92
CA LEU A 429 17.69 7.40 -14.37
C LEU A 429 16.44 6.78 -15.04
N LEU A 430 15.96 5.64 -14.51
CA LEU A 430 14.75 4.98 -15.01
C LEU A 430 13.47 5.77 -14.73
N ILE A 431 13.41 6.52 -13.63
CA ILE A 431 12.30 7.43 -13.35
C ILE A 431 12.36 8.66 -14.27
N ALA A 432 13.55 9.18 -14.57
CA ALA A 432 13.73 10.28 -15.52
C ALA A 432 13.20 9.93 -16.92
N LEU A 433 13.30 8.66 -17.33
CA LEU A 433 12.70 8.18 -18.59
C LEU A 433 11.19 8.44 -18.66
N LEU A 434 10.47 8.43 -17.53
CA LEU A 434 9.02 8.67 -17.49
C LEU A 434 8.62 10.08 -17.95
N ILE A 435 9.54 11.04 -17.89
CA ILE A 435 9.26 12.43 -18.27
C ILE A 435 10.18 12.97 -19.37
N SER A 436 11.22 12.24 -19.76
CA SER A 436 12.14 12.69 -20.80
C SER A 436 11.56 12.64 -22.22
N ASP A 437 12.12 13.40 -23.15
CA ASP A 437 11.84 13.29 -24.59
C ASP A 437 12.83 12.34 -25.29
N VAL A 438 13.81 11.81 -24.55
CA VAL A 438 14.82 10.88 -25.07
C VAL A 438 14.17 9.53 -25.38
N GLU A 439 14.36 9.03 -26.60
CA GLU A 439 13.88 7.71 -27.00
C GLU A 439 14.66 6.60 -26.30
N VAL A 440 13.96 5.55 -25.87
CA VAL A 440 14.58 4.36 -25.28
C VAL A 440 15.09 3.45 -26.39
N THR A 441 16.36 3.60 -26.75
CA THR A 441 17.04 2.77 -27.75
C THR A 441 17.67 1.52 -27.14
N ASP A 442 17.94 0.50 -27.98
CA ASP A 442 18.66 -0.71 -27.56
C ASP A 442 20.04 -0.36 -26.96
N ASP A 443 20.72 0.67 -27.46
CA ASP A 443 22.03 1.09 -26.95
C ASP A 443 21.93 1.74 -25.56
N LEU A 444 20.88 2.51 -25.30
CA LEU A 444 20.63 3.04 -23.96
C LEU A 444 20.32 1.92 -22.97
N VAL A 445 19.50 0.94 -23.37
CA VAL A 445 19.19 -0.23 -22.52
C VAL A 445 20.45 -1.05 -22.24
N LYS A 446 21.27 -1.33 -23.27
CA LYS A 446 22.59 -1.99 -23.10
C LYS A 446 23.47 -1.20 -22.13
N ALA A 447 23.56 0.11 -22.29
CA ALA A 447 24.34 0.96 -21.39
C ALA A 447 23.87 0.87 -19.93
N ILE A 448 22.56 0.87 -19.69
CA ILE A 448 21.97 0.75 -18.34
C ILE A 448 22.30 -0.62 -17.74
N VAL A 449 22.10 -1.69 -18.52
CA VAL A 449 22.37 -3.07 -18.08
C VAL A 449 23.85 -3.27 -17.79
N THR A 450 24.75 -2.88 -18.70
CA THR A 450 26.19 -3.03 -18.51
C THR A 450 26.67 -2.24 -17.30
N GLU A 451 26.25 -0.99 -17.13
CA GLU A 451 26.62 -0.20 -15.95
C GLU A 451 26.07 -0.81 -14.65
N ALA A 452 24.86 -1.38 -14.66
CA ALA A 452 24.33 -2.08 -13.50
C ALA A 452 25.17 -3.30 -13.13
N ILE A 453 25.53 -4.13 -14.12
CA ILE A 453 26.41 -5.30 -13.91
C ILE A 453 27.76 -4.84 -13.36
N THR A 454 28.39 -3.82 -13.96
CA THR A 454 29.66 -3.24 -13.50
C THR A 454 29.58 -2.77 -12.05
N ARG A 455 28.51 -2.06 -11.65
CA ARG A 455 28.33 -1.61 -10.25
C ARG A 455 28.10 -2.76 -9.28
N ASN A 456 27.50 -3.86 -9.74
CA ASN A 456 27.21 -5.01 -8.90
C ASN A 456 28.46 -5.87 -8.62
N VAL A 457 29.53 -5.77 -9.42
CA VAL A 457 30.76 -6.57 -9.24
C VAL A 457 31.30 -6.49 -7.81
N VAL A 458 31.24 -5.32 -7.16
CA VAL A 458 31.70 -5.19 -5.76
C VAL A 458 30.94 -6.12 -4.82
N TRP A 459 29.62 -6.18 -4.95
CA TRP A 459 28.78 -7.06 -4.13
C TRP A 459 28.83 -8.50 -4.61
N LEU A 460 29.14 -8.74 -5.88
CA LEU A 460 29.34 -10.08 -6.40
C LEU A 460 30.57 -10.75 -5.76
N LEU A 461 31.68 -10.01 -5.67
CA LEU A 461 32.97 -10.54 -5.20
C LEU A 461 33.17 -10.43 -3.67
N ASP A 462 32.59 -9.42 -3.01
CA ASP A 462 32.77 -9.15 -1.56
C ASP A 462 32.02 -10.17 -0.69
N GLY A 463 32.65 -10.55 0.43
CA GLY A 463 32.10 -11.52 1.40
C GLY A 463 30.83 -11.07 2.13
N ARG A 464 30.56 -9.76 2.19
CA ARG A 464 29.31 -9.18 2.69
C ARG A 464 28.18 -9.23 1.65
N GLY A 465 28.50 -9.54 0.40
CA GLY A 465 27.57 -9.69 -0.71
C GLY A 465 27.34 -11.15 -1.08
N ALA A 466 27.49 -11.49 -2.35
CA ALA A 466 27.32 -12.85 -2.87
C ALA A 466 28.51 -13.77 -2.55
N ASN A 467 29.66 -13.22 -2.16
CA ASN A 467 30.88 -13.95 -1.85
C ASN A 467 31.32 -14.91 -2.97
N MET A 468 31.28 -14.44 -4.21
CA MET A 468 31.67 -15.19 -5.41
C MET A 468 33.02 -14.69 -5.93
N ALA A 469 34.01 -14.62 -5.04
CA ALA A 469 35.35 -14.10 -5.36
C ALA A 469 36.03 -14.88 -6.51
N GLU A 470 35.65 -16.13 -6.75
CA GLU A 470 36.13 -16.95 -7.86
C GLU A 470 35.79 -16.39 -9.25
N LEU A 471 34.76 -15.53 -9.37
CA LEU A 471 34.42 -14.87 -10.64
C LEU A 471 35.41 -13.77 -11.04
N SER A 472 36.36 -13.43 -10.16
CA SER A 472 37.49 -12.54 -10.49
C SER A 472 38.50 -13.18 -11.44
N TYR A 473 38.53 -14.51 -11.55
CA TYR A 473 39.33 -15.20 -12.58
C TYR A 473 38.72 -14.95 -13.95
N LEU A 474 39.46 -14.41 -14.91
CA LEU A 474 39.00 -14.13 -16.27
C LEU A 474 39.40 -15.31 -17.18
N GLU A 475 38.51 -16.28 -17.30
CA GLU A 475 38.72 -17.49 -18.10
C GLU A 475 38.92 -17.18 -19.60
N PRO A 476 39.80 -17.93 -20.31
CA PRO A 476 40.13 -17.68 -21.71
C PRO A 476 39.12 -18.29 -22.70
N ALA A 477 38.19 -19.13 -22.23
CA ALA A 477 37.19 -19.71 -23.13
C ALA A 477 36.23 -18.64 -23.66
N PRO A 478 35.82 -18.72 -24.95
CA PRO A 478 34.87 -17.76 -25.51
C PRO A 478 33.53 -17.74 -24.78
N VAL A 479 33.05 -18.90 -24.32
CA VAL A 479 31.79 -19.05 -23.59
C VAL A 479 32.05 -19.65 -22.20
N SER A 480 31.40 -19.09 -21.19
CA SER A 480 31.46 -19.58 -19.81
C SER A 480 30.07 -19.66 -19.19
N ALA A 481 29.49 -20.86 -19.21
CA ALA A 481 28.18 -21.12 -18.61
C ALA A 481 28.18 -20.78 -17.11
N TYR A 482 29.23 -21.15 -16.39
CA TYR A 482 29.35 -20.86 -14.97
C TYR A 482 29.36 -19.34 -14.71
N ARG A 483 30.11 -18.54 -15.49
CA ARG A 483 30.12 -17.08 -15.31
C ARG A 483 28.73 -16.49 -15.55
N LEU A 484 28.05 -16.91 -16.61
CA LEU A 484 26.68 -16.48 -16.92
C LEU A 484 25.74 -16.77 -15.74
N ASP A 485 25.75 -18.00 -15.23
CA ASP A 485 24.85 -18.44 -14.17
C ASP A 485 25.15 -17.74 -12.83
N ARG A 486 26.42 -17.77 -12.39
CA ARG A 486 26.79 -17.22 -11.06
C ARG A 486 26.75 -15.71 -11.03
N THR A 487 27.10 -15.02 -12.11
CA THR A 487 26.94 -13.55 -12.17
C THR A 487 25.46 -13.17 -12.11
N PHE A 488 24.58 -13.96 -12.74
CA PHE A 488 23.15 -13.74 -12.63
C PHE A 488 22.66 -13.93 -11.18
N GLU A 489 23.00 -15.09 -10.60
CA GLU A 489 22.61 -15.47 -9.25
C GLU A 489 23.05 -14.45 -8.19
N GLY A 490 24.33 -14.05 -8.21
CA GLY A 490 24.90 -13.14 -7.23
C GLY A 490 24.35 -11.72 -7.31
N SER A 491 23.70 -11.34 -8.41
CA SER A 491 23.14 -10.00 -8.63
C SER A 491 21.62 -10.00 -8.90
N ARG A 492 20.94 -11.11 -8.63
CA ARG A 492 19.52 -11.34 -8.97
C ARG A 492 18.59 -10.23 -8.47
N THR A 493 18.79 -9.75 -7.24
CA THR A 493 17.97 -8.67 -6.65
C THR A 493 18.08 -7.38 -7.48
N SER A 494 19.28 -7.01 -7.92
CA SER A 494 19.53 -5.82 -8.73
C SER A 494 18.82 -5.92 -10.09
N TYR A 495 18.92 -7.07 -10.76
CA TYR A 495 18.25 -7.30 -12.04
C TYR A 495 16.72 -7.28 -11.92
N ARG A 496 16.15 -7.82 -10.83
CA ARG A 496 14.71 -7.72 -10.55
C ARG A 496 14.25 -6.28 -10.40
N LEU A 497 14.99 -5.45 -9.66
CA LEU A 497 14.66 -4.02 -9.51
C LEU A 497 14.66 -3.28 -10.86
N LEU A 498 15.59 -3.59 -11.76
CA LEU A 498 15.61 -3.05 -13.11
C LEU A 498 14.39 -3.50 -13.93
N MET A 499 14.06 -4.79 -13.91
CA MET A 499 12.89 -5.31 -14.61
C MET A 499 11.59 -4.71 -14.08
N PHE A 500 11.45 -4.54 -12.76
CA PHE A 500 10.28 -3.86 -12.18
C PHE A 500 10.19 -2.42 -12.64
N SER A 501 11.29 -1.68 -12.57
CA SER A 501 11.34 -0.29 -13.00
C SER A 501 10.95 -0.14 -14.48
N GLU A 502 11.45 -1.02 -15.35
CA GLU A 502 11.09 -1.02 -16.77
C GLU A 502 9.63 -1.42 -16.99
N LEU A 503 9.10 -2.40 -16.25
CA LEU A 503 7.69 -2.79 -16.31
C LEU A 503 6.77 -1.61 -15.92
N PHE A 504 7.11 -0.89 -14.85
CA PHE A 504 6.40 0.32 -14.46
C PHE A 504 6.51 1.41 -15.53
N ARG A 505 7.69 1.64 -16.08
CA ARG A 505 7.93 2.61 -17.15
C ARG A 505 7.10 2.30 -18.39
N ARG A 506 7.07 1.05 -18.86
CA ARG A 506 6.24 0.60 -20.00
C ARG A 506 4.76 0.79 -19.75
N THR A 507 4.30 0.57 -18.52
CA THR A 507 2.88 0.67 -18.21
C THR A 507 2.44 2.12 -18.05
N ALA A 508 3.28 2.96 -17.44
CA ALA A 508 3.01 4.38 -17.23
C ALA A 508 3.19 5.19 -18.52
N ARG A 509 4.25 4.89 -19.30
CA ARG A 509 4.62 5.59 -20.53
C ARG A 509 5.12 4.61 -21.60
N PRO A 510 4.21 3.89 -22.29
CA PRO A 510 4.57 2.89 -23.29
C PRO A 510 5.40 3.46 -24.46
N SER A 511 5.14 4.72 -24.81
CA SER A 511 5.81 5.44 -25.88
C SER A 511 6.04 6.89 -25.47
N HIS A 512 7.14 7.47 -25.97
CA HIS A 512 7.47 8.88 -25.78
C HIS A 512 6.83 9.78 -26.86
N LYS A 513 6.08 9.19 -27.81
CA LYS A 513 5.36 9.93 -28.86
C LYS A 513 4.22 10.79 -28.31
N LYS A 514 3.60 10.38 -27.20
CA LYS A 514 2.54 11.14 -26.56
C LYS A 514 3.15 12.28 -25.74
N PRO A 515 2.77 13.55 -26.01
CA PRO A 515 3.24 14.69 -25.22
C PRO A 515 2.88 14.55 -23.74
N LEU A 516 3.75 15.02 -22.85
CA LEU A 516 3.49 14.95 -21.40
C LEU A 516 2.21 15.68 -20.97
N GLY A 517 1.84 16.74 -21.68
CA GLY A 517 0.58 17.44 -21.45
C GLY A 517 -0.64 16.51 -21.60
N GLU A 518 -0.68 15.69 -22.65
CA GLU A 518 -1.77 14.72 -22.85
C GLU A 518 -1.73 13.60 -21.80
N VAL A 519 -0.54 13.10 -21.47
CA VAL A 519 -0.36 12.10 -20.39
C VAL A 519 -0.93 12.63 -19.07
N ARG A 520 -0.69 13.91 -18.76
CA ARG A 520 -1.24 14.58 -17.58
C ARG A 520 -2.76 14.59 -17.59
N GLU A 521 -3.38 14.97 -18.70
CA GLU A 521 -4.84 15.01 -18.81
C GLU A 521 -5.47 13.62 -18.65
N GLU A 522 -4.84 12.57 -19.19
CA GLU A 522 -5.28 11.19 -19.00
C GLU A 522 -5.16 10.73 -17.53
N LEU A 523 -4.15 11.22 -16.80
CA LEU A 523 -4.00 10.95 -15.38
C LEU A 523 -5.03 11.70 -14.55
N PHE A 524 -5.35 12.96 -14.89
CA PHE A 524 -6.47 13.68 -14.27
C PHE A 524 -7.81 12.98 -14.52
N GLY A 525 -8.07 12.51 -15.75
CA GLY A 525 -9.29 11.80 -16.09
C GLY A 525 -9.48 10.50 -15.28
N ARG A 526 -8.37 9.85 -14.89
CA ARG A 526 -8.35 8.62 -14.09
C ARG A 526 -8.05 8.86 -12.61
N HIS A 527 -8.04 10.11 -12.15
CA HIS A 527 -7.76 10.47 -10.77
C HIS A 527 -6.41 9.95 -10.23
N GLY A 528 -5.38 9.87 -11.08
CA GLY A 528 -4.07 9.30 -10.76
C GLY A 528 -4.01 7.77 -10.73
N ALA A 529 -5.08 7.07 -11.12
CA ALA A 529 -5.10 5.61 -11.22
C ALA A 529 -4.16 5.07 -12.32
N PRO A 530 -3.75 3.79 -12.25
CA PRO A 530 -3.22 3.08 -13.42
C PRO A 530 -4.28 2.89 -14.51
N PRO A 531 -3.90 2.56 -15.77
CA PRO A 531 -4.87 2.26 -16.82
C PRO A 531 -5.78 1.09 -16.43
N ARG A 532 -7.00 1.00 -16.98
CA ARG A 532 -7.95 -0.06 -16.61
C ARG A 532 -7.35 -1.46 -16.81
N GLY A 533 -7.52 -2.29 -15.78
CA GLY A 533 -6.94 -3.63 -15.71
C GLY A 533 -5.41 -3.69 -15.62
N ALA A 534 -4.71 -2.55 -15.65
CA ALA A 534 -3.25 -2.54 -15.59
C ALA A 534 -2.75 -3.00 -14.21
N ALA A 535 -3.40 -2.61 -13.11
CA ALA A 535 -3.01 -3.06 -11.77
C ALA A 535 -2.97 -4.59 -11.64
N GLY A 536 -4.03 -5.29 -12.04
CA GLY A 536 -4.07 -6.75 -12.03
C GLY A 536 -3.04 -7.39 -12.97
N ARG A 537 -2.87 -6.84 -14.20
CA ARG A 537 -1.84 -7.31 -15.15
C ARG A 537 -0.43 -7.13 -14.60
N LEU A 538 -0.12 -5.94 -14.07
CA LEU A 538 1.17 -5.62 -13.43
C LEU A 538 1.42 -6.53 -12.23
N ALA A 539 0.43 -6.78 -11.38
CA ALA A 539 0.58 -7.71 -10.24
C ALA A 539 0.89 -9.14 -10.71
N ALA A 540 0.29 -9.60 -11.81
CA ALA A 540 0.63 -10.89 -12.42
C ALA A 540 2.03 -10.89 -13.04
N SER A 541 2.39 -9.84 -13.78
CA SER A 541 3.72 -9.66 -14.35
C SER A 541 4.79 -9.62 -13.26
N VAL A 542 4.52 -8.96 -12.14
CA VAL A 542 5.45 -8.88 -11.00
C VAL A 542 5.82 -10.27 -10.51
N ARG A 543 4.83 -11.16 -10.33
CA ARG A 543 5.08 -12.56 -9.94
C ARG A 543 5.92 -13.30 -10.99
N ARG A 544 5.67 -13.09 -12.28
CA ARG A 544 6.48 -13.66 -13.38
C ARG A 544 7.94 -13.20 -13.32
N LEU A 545 8.21 -11.94 -13.01
CA LEU A 545 9.59 -11.43 -12.95
C LEU A 545 10.45 -12.14 -11.91
N HIS A 546 9.85 -12.71 -10.85
CA HIS A 546 10.59 -13.51 -9.87
C HIS A 546 11.07 -14.85 -10.42
N THR A 547 10.45 -15.39 -11.48
CA THR A 547 10.83 -16.67 -12.08
C THR A 547 12.00 -16.54 -13.06
N ILE A 548 12.39 -15.32 -13.43
CA ILE A 548 13.53 -15.06 -14.32
C ILE A 548 14.85 -15.28 -13.56
N ASN A 549 15.67 -16.19 -14.08
CA ASN A 549 16.92 -16.65 -13.47
C ASN A 549 18.10 -16.70 -14.45
N ASP A 550 17.97 -16.15 -15.66
CA ASP A 550 19.01 -16.14 -16.68
C ASP A 550 19.08 -14.79 -17.42
N PHE A 551 20.24 -14.51 -18.04
CA PHE A 551 20.48 -13.28 -18.78
C PHE A 551 19.59 -13.15 -20.03
N PRO A 552 19.43 -14.16 -20.90
CA PRO A 552 18.56 -14.03 -22.08
C PRO A 552 17.13 -13.58 -21.75
N ALA A 553 16.51 -14.14 -20.72
CA ALA A 553 15.16 -13.77 -20.27
C ALA A 553 15.15 -12.37 -19.64
N PHE A 554 16.14 -12.03 -18.83
CA PHE A 554 16.31 -10.69 -18.27
C PHE A 554 16.47 -9.61 -19.35
N LEU A 555 17.34 -9.84 -20.35
CA LEU A 555 17.61 -8.89 -21.43
C LEU A 555 16.36 -8.66 -22.31
N ARG A 556 15.59 -9.72 -22.59
CA ARG A 556 14.29 -9.62 -23.26
C ARG A 556 13.30 -8.80 -22.44
N GLU A 557 13.23 -9.03 -21.14
CA GLU A 557 12.35 -8.27 -20.27
C GLU A 557 12.75 -6.78 -20.22
N MET A 558 14.06 -6.49 -20.19
CA MET A 558 14.59 -5.12 -20.28
C MET A 558 14.32 -4.46 -21.64
N GLY A 559 13.85 -5.21 -22.65
CA GLY A 559 13.34 -4.67 -23.91
C GLY A 559 14.31 -4.75 -25.08
N LEU A 560 15.41 -5.48 -24.93
CA LEU A 560 16.34 -5.68 -26.03
C LEU A 560 15.72 -6.58 -27.08
N ARG A 561 15.69 -6.09 -28.33
CA ARG A 561 15.15 -6.83 -29.48
C ARG A 561 16.08 -7.98 -29.87
N ASN A 562 17.38 -7.70 -29.86
CA ASN A 562 18.43 -8.64 -30.20
C ASN A 562 19.21 -8.98 -28.93
N VAL A 563 19.00 -10.20 -28.43
CA VAL A 563 19.75 -10.73 -27.30
C VAL A 563 21.14 -11.15 -27.79
N PRO A 564 22.23 -10.70 -27.14
CA PRO A 564 23.58 -11.10 -27.49
C PRO A 564 23.80 -12.61 -27.33
N SER A 565 24.73 -13.16 -28.10
CA SER A 565 25.11 -14.57 -27.97
C SER A 565 25.77 -14.83 -26.60
N ALA A 566 25.83 -16.11 -26.20
CA ALA A 566 26.51 -16.48 -24.96
C ALA A 566 28.00 -16.10 -24.97
N GLU A 567 28.64 -16.12 -26.15
CA GLU A 567 30.03 -15.71 -26.35
C GLU A 567 30.20 -14.20 -26.13
N ASP A 568 29.43 -13.39 -26.87
CA ASP A 568 29.46 -11.93 -26.76
C ASP A 568 29.18 -11.47 -25.32
N PHE A 569 28.20 -12.08 -24.67
CA PHE A 569 27.81 -11.68 -23.33
C PHE A 569 28.81 -12.18 -22.27
N THR A 570 29.46 -13.33 -22.48
CA THR A 570 30.57 -13.77 -21.61
C THR A 570 31.71 -12.76 -21.63
N GLU A 571 32.08 -12.24 -22.82
CA GLU A 571 33.07 -11.17 -22.96
C GLU A 571 32.62 -9.90 -22.23
N VAL A 572 31.37 -9.46 -22.39
CA VAL A 572 30.82 -8.31 -21.65
C VAL A 572 30.96 -8.50 -20.14
N LEU A 573 30.63 -9.69 -19.61
CA LEU A 573 30.76 -9.95 -18.18
C LEU A 573 32.22 -9.88 -17.70
N ARG A 574 33.18 -10.43 -18.47
CA ARG A 574 34.62 -10.28 -18.17
C ARG A 574 35.03 -8.80 -18.17
N GLN A 575 34.62 -8.04 -19.19
CA GLN A 575 34.91 -6.61 -19.28
C GLN A 575 34.28 -5.81 -18.14
N THR A 576 33.10 -6.19 -17.64
CA THR A 576 32.50 -5.49 -16.50
C THR A 576 33.28 -5.66 -15.21
N VAL A 577 33.95 -6.80 -15.01
CA VAL A 577 34.87 -7.00 -13.87
C VAL A 577 36.04 -6.03 -13.97
N VAL A 578 36.71 -5.99 -15.12
CA VAL A 578 37.84 -5.07 -15.37
C VAL A 578 37.39 -3.62 -15.18
N SER A 579 36.29 -3.24 -15.82
CA SER A 579 35.73 -1.87 -15.77
C SER A 579 35.32 -1.47 -14.35
N SER A 580 34.87 -2.42 -13.52
CA SER A 580 34.56 -2.15 -12.10
C SER A 580 35.80 -1.72 -11.33
N MET A 581 36.94 -2.36 -11.61
CA MET A 581 38.22 -2.05 -10.98
C MET A 581 38.76 -0.71 -11.47
N GLU A 582 38.72 -0.46 -12.78
CA GLU A 582 39.15 0.82 -13.39
C GLU A 582 38.34 2.02 -12.89
N LYS A 583 37.02 1.84 -12.72
CA LYS A 583 36.13 2.86 -12.15
C LYS A 583 36.24 3.00 -10.63
N GLY A 584 37.05 2.17 -9.96
CA GLY A 584 37.22 2.18 -8.51
C GLY A 584 35.98 1.71 -7.74
N TYR A 585 35.06 0.99 -8.39
CA TYR A 585 33.92 0.36 -7.70
C TYR A 585 34.36 -0.86 -6.90
N SER A 586 35.40 -1.54 -7.35
CA SER A 586 35.98 -2.74 -6.75
C SER A 586 37.50 -2.64 -6.75
N THR A 587 38.16 -3.50 -5.99
CA THR A 587 39.61 -3.67 -6.02
C THR A 587 39.97 -5.14 -6.25
N TRP A 588 41.12 -5.39 -6.89
CA TRP A 588 41.62 -6.75 -7.11
C TRP A 588 42.09 -7.35 -5.79
N ALA A 589 41.21 -8.10 -5.12
CA ALA A 589 41.55 -8.81 -3.88
C ALA A 589 42.42 -10.07 -4.12
N LEU A 590 42.33 -10.65 -5.32
CA LEU A 590 43.06 -11.84 -5.73
C LEU A 590 43.80 -11.58 -7.05
N THR A 591 44.99 -12.14 -7.18
CA THR A 591 45.65 -12.25 -8.49
C THR A 591 44.89 -13.26 -9.38
N GLN A 592 45.04 -13.17 -10.70
CA GLN A 592 44.39 -14.12 -11.63
C GLN A 592 44.77 -15.59 -11.35
N ARG A 593 45.98 -15.82 -10.83
CA ARG A 593 46.45 -17.16 -10.45
C ARG A 593 45.75 -17.67 -9.17
N GLU A 594 45.61 -16.82 -8.15
CA GLU A 594 44.88 -17.18 -6.92
C GLU A 594 43.38 -17.35 -7.18
N ALA A 595 42.79 -16.48 -7.99
CA ALA A 595 41.41 -16.58 -8.42
C ALA A 595 41.14 -17.86 -9.22
N LEU A 596 42.07 -18.27 -10.10
CA LEU A 596 41.99 -19.55 -10.80
C LEU A 596 41.99 -20.73 -9.80
N LEU A 597 42.88 -20.74 -8.81
CA LEU A 597 42.87 -21.81 -7.80
C LEU A 597 41.53 -21.88 -7.09
N LEU A 598 41.01 -20.75 -6.62
CA LEU A 598 39.69 -20.70 -6.01
C LEU A 598 38.60 -21.19 -6.97
N ARG A 599 38.68 -20.83 -8.25
CA ARG A 599 37.73 -21.27 -9.27
C ARG A 599 37.76 -22.78 -9.50
N THR A 600 38.94 -23.42 -9.50
CA THR A 600 39.04 -24.88 -9.64
C THR A 600 38.37 -25.66 -8.50
N TYR A 601 38.17 -25.03 -7.34
CA TYR A 601 37.41 -25.64 -6.26
C TYR A 601 35.91 -25.73 -6.58
N TYR A 602 35.33 -24.71 -7.22
CA TYR A 602 33.91 -24.66 -7.56
C TYR A 602 33.59 -25.18 -8.96
N GLU A 603 34.53 -25.09 -9.89
CA GLU A 603 34.44 -25.56 -11.28
C GLU A 603 35.74 -26.32 -11.62
N PRO A 604 35.85 -27.61 -11.29
CA PRO A 604 37.08 -28.40 -11.48
C PRO A 604 37.58 -28.43 -12.93
N GLU A 605 36.65 -28.40 -13.89
CA GLU A 605 36.92 -28.42 -15.34
C GLU A 605 37.00 -27.01 -15.96
N VAL A 606 37.27 -25.97 -15.16
CA VAL A 606 37.34 -24.60 -15.67
C VAL A 606 38.38 -24.47 -16.79
N PRO A 607 38.03 -23.84 -17.93
CA PRO A 607 38.99 -23.58 -19.00
C PRO A 607 40.15 -22.72 -18.52
N MET A 608 41.37 -23.12 -18.87
CA MET A 608 42.61 -22.42 -18.53
C MET A 608 43.69 -22.74 -19.55
N THR A 609 44.70 -21.88 -19.69
CA THR A 609 45.82 -22.14 -20.60
C THR A 609 46.68 -23.31 -20.10
N PRO A 610 47.46 -23.97 -20.97
CA PRO A 610 48.36 -25.05 -20.56
C PRO A 610 49.32 -24.65 -19.43
N GLU A 611 49.85 -23.43 -19.48
CA GLU A 611 50.76 -22.90 -18.44
C GLU A 611 50.04 -22.73 -17.10
N MET A 612 48.80 -22.23 -17.13
CA MET A 612 47.97 -22.08 -15.94
C MET A 612 47.58 -23.42 -15.33
N ARG A 613 47.34 -24.44 -16.16
CA ARG A 613 47.01 -25.81 -15.71
C ARG A 613 48.16 -26.45 -14.96
N GLU A 614 49.38 -26.31 -15.47
CA GLU A 614 50.57 -26.83 -14.80
C GLU A 614 50.80 -26.12 -13.46
N TRP A 615 50.71 -24.78 -13.47
CA TRP A 615 50.83 -23.98 -12.25
C TRP A 615 49.75 -24.33 -11.20
N ALA A 616 48.51 -24.54 -11.63
CA ALA A 616 47.40 -24.92 -10.75
C ALA A 616 47.62 -26.30 -10.14
N ARG A 617 48.10 -27.30 -10.91
CA ARG A 617 48.43 -28.64 -10.37
C ARG A 617 49.47 -28.58 -9.26
N GLN A 618 50.52 -27.78 -9.44
CA GLN A 618 51.60 -27.64 -8.46
C GLN A 618 51.16 -26.94 -7.16
N ASN A 619 50.14 -26.08 -7.23
CA ASN A 619 49.70 -25.26 -6.09
C ASN A 619 48.35 -25.68 -5.50
N SER A 620 47.61 -26.58 -6.15
CA SER A 620 46.33 -27.12 -5.66
C SER A 620 46.40 -27.72 -4.24
N PRO A 621 47.46 -28.44 -3.83
CA PRO A 621 47.57 -28.97 -2.46
C PRO A 621 47.58 -27.87 -1.39
N LYS A 622 48.15 -26.70 -1.68
CA LYS A 622 48.19 -25.56 -0.75
C LYS A 622 46.82 -24.94 -0.53
N LEU A 623 45.99 -24.88 -1.58
CA LEU A 623 44.60 -24.42 -1.48
C LEU A 623 43.76 -25.40 -0.66
N LYS A 624 43.88 -26.71 -0.90
CA LYS A 624 43.17 -27.74 -0.13
C LYS A 624 43.50 -27.67 1.37
N ALA A 625 44.77 -27.38 1.71
CA ALA A 625 45.19 -27.16 3.09
C ALA A 625 44.61 -25.86 3.70
N ALA A 626 44.50 -24.78 2.92
CA ALA A 626 43.92 -23.51 3.35
C ALA A 626 42.38 -23.52 3.46
N MET A 627 41.70 -24.37 2.66
CA MET A 627 40.23 -24.51 2.66
C MET A 627 39.73 -25.69 3.51
N SER A 628 40.62 -26.43 4.17
CA SER A 628 40.23 -27.50 5.09
C SER A 628 39.53 -26.90 6.31
N PRO A 629 38.33 -27.38 6.69
CA PRO A 629 37.51 -26.75 7.70
C PRO A 629 38.17 -26.88 9.06
N LYS A 630 38.55 -25.75 9.67
CA LYS A 630 38.61 -25.68 11.13
C LYS A 630 37.15 -25.79 11.60
N LEU A 631 36.82 -26.89 12.28
CA LEU A 631 35.54 -27.18 12.92
C LEU A 631 34.62 -25.96 13.09
N GLY A 632 33.57 -25.88 12.26
CA GLY A 632 32.61 -24.79 12.23
C GLY A 632 32.53 -24.19 10.83
N GLY A 633 31.53 -24.61 10.05
CA GLY A 633 31.37 -24.21 8.67
C GLY A 633 31.18 -22.71 8.54
N ASP A 634 32.09 -22.05 7.82
CA ASP A 634 31.73 -20.92 6.97
C ASP A 634 32.76 -20.70 5.85
N ARG A 635 32.23 -20.13 4.76
CA ARG A 635 32.91 -19.82 3.50
C ARG A 635 34.15 -18.95 3.70
N TRP A 636 35.09 -19.11 2.77
CA TRP A 636 36.37 -18.40 2.67
C TRP A 636 36.23 -16.90 2.92
N THR A 637 36.98 -16.38 3.91
CA THR A 637 37.19 -14.95 4.14
C THR A 637 38.66 -14.64 3.91
N PRO A 638 39.02 -13.73 2.98
CA PRO A 638 40.38 -13.22 2.92
C PRO A 638 40.62 -12.33 4.14
N SER A 639 41.54 -12.77 5.00
CA SER A 639 42.10 -11.94 6.05
C SER A 639 42.93 -10.81 5.45
N SER A 640 42.72 -9.60 5.98
CA SER A 640 43.52 -8.37 5.82
C SER A 640 43.40 -7.59 4.50
N ALA A 641 42.55 -6.56 4.52
CA ALA A 641 42.83 -5.28 3.85
C ALA A 641 42.59 -4.16 4.88
N LYS A 642 43.64 -3.38 5.12
CA LYS A 642 43.73 -2.31 6.13
C LYS A 642 42.72 -1.20 5.88
N GLU A 643 42.25 -0.62 6.98
CA GLU A 643 41.53 0.65 7.05
C GLU A 643 42.26 1.77 6.27
N GLY A 644 41.49 2.50 5.47
CA GLY A 644 41.89 3.67 4.68
C GLY A 644 40.69 4.24 3.95
#